data_AF-A0AAW0IEU7-F1
#
_entry.id   AF-A0AAW0IEU7-F1
#
_cell.length_a   1.000
_cell.length_b   1.000
_cell.length_c   1.000
_cell.angle_alpha   90.00
_cell.angle_beta   90.00
_cell.angle_gamma   90.00
#
_symmetry.space_group_name_H-M   'P 1'
#
loop_
_entity.id
_entity.type
_entity.pdbx_description
1 polymer ?
#
loop_
_entity_poly.entity_id
_entity_poly.type
_entity_poly.pdbx_seq_one_letter_code
_entity_poly.pdbx_strand_id
1 'polypeptide(L)'
;MSHPRCGVSDVTPEAITHSNPPWTKTHLTYSILNYTPLLPRAVVDQSIAKAFRVWSDVTPLTFSRVFDEEGDIALAFYRGDHGDNNPFDGPFYRLAHAFQPGPGIGGDVHFDLDERWTDTSENFNLFYVAAHELGHSLGLTHSNDIGALMFPSYTWYTDDFVLNQEDINRIQALYGPSQNPIQPTGATTPRPCDSGLNFDAITTFRGEVIFFKGRFYIRVSRAIPEPEFNLIGILWPNLPGKLDAAYEDSRADKAYFFKGNRVWAIREQSVQAGFPTDIYSYFGFPSSVTHIDAAVCEEETGKTYFFVDDMYWRFDEYSKTMDSGYPKLIADDFPGVGNKVDGVFQNNAYPLQGAVRQDPPSMDFAQQYLEKYYNLEKNEKQMFRRKESSPVVKKIQEMQKFLGLEMTGKLDSNTMDVMLKPRCGVPDVGGYSTFLYSPKWWKTHLTYRVVNYTPDLPRESVDSAIEKALKVWEAVTPLTFSRLSEGEADIMISFAAGEHGDFYPFDGPGQSLAHAYPPGRGFYGDVHFDEDETWTLGSSGTNFFLVAAHELGHALGLFHSDKKEAVMYPVYNFSRSPAQFRLSQDDIDGIQSLYGPHPYSGVTVVPTSSVSPRPEMPAKCDPSLSFDAISTLRGELLFFKDRKIDAAVSDKETKKTYFFVDDQYWRFDEKRWLMDEGFPKLIKDDFPGIEPQVDAVLQAFGKKNFTSSTVGALGVLGYHS
;
A
#
# COMPACT_ATOMS: atom_id res chain seq x y z
N MET A 1 -10.24 7.34 -14.66
CA MET A 1 -11.45 8.11 -14.99
C MET A 1 -12.11 7.66 -16.28
N SER A 2 -11.39 7.13 -17.29
CA SER A 2 -11.94 6.76 -18.60
C SER A 2 -12.89 5.55 -18.65
N HIS A 3 -13.28 4.96 -17.52
CA HIS A 3 -14.15 3.79 -17.52
C HIS A 3 -15.62 4.22 -17.55
N PRO A 4 -16.47 3.53 -18.32
CA PRO A 4 -17.92 3.71 -18.28
C PRO A 4 -18.46 3.63 -16.86
N ARG A 5 -19.33 4.55 -16.47
CA ARG A 5 -19.84 4.66 -15.10
C ARG A 5 -21.24 5.26 -15.02
N CYS A 6 -21.84 5.16 -13.84
CA CYS A 6 -23.01 5.94 -13.47
C CYS A 6 -22.66 7.45 -13.46
N GLY A 7 -23.60 8.26 -13.91
CA GLY A 7 -23.54 9.72 -13.96
C GLY A 7 -23.79 10.42 -12.62
N VAL A 8 -24.23 9.68 -11.59
CA VAL A 8 -24.42 10.19 -10.22
C VAL A 8 -23.07 10.47 -9.56
N SER A 9 -23.02 11.49 -8.69
CA SER A 9 -21.81 11.87 -7.94
C SER A 9 -21.43 10.82 -6.89
N ASP A 10 -20.14 10.54 -6.71
CA ASP A 10 -19.65 9.65 -5.64
C ASP A 10 -19.80 10.27 -4.24
N VAL A 11 -19.90 11.60 -4.17
CA VAL A 11 -20.06 12.38 -2.93
C VAL A 11 -21.41 13.08 -2.95
N THR A 12 -22.50 12.32 -3.10
CA THR A 12 -23.86 12.85 -3.26
C THR A 12 -24.26 13.80 -2.11
N PRO A 13 -24.49 15.11 -2.36
CA PRO A 13 -24.99 16.05 -1.36
C PRO A 13 -26.47 15.82 -0.99
N GLU A 14 -27.16 14.96 -1.75
CA GLU A 14 -28.60 14.66 -1.64
C GLU A 14 -28.89 13.28 -1.03
N ALA A 15 -27.91 12.71 -0.31
CA ALA A 15 -28.08 11.46 0.44
C ALA A 15 -29.33 11.52 1.34
N ILE A 16 -29.87 10.35 1.68
CA ILE A 16 -31.04 10.29 2.57
C ILE A 16 -30.76 11.07 3.86
N THR A 17 -31.59 12.08 4.10
CA THR A 17 -31.52 12.97 5.25
C THR A 17 -32.90 13.14 5.84
N HIS A 18 -33.01 13.84 6.98
CA HIS A 18 -34.31 14.21 7.52
C HIS A 18 -35.17 15.01 6.50
N SER A 19 -34.53 15.79 5.64
CA SER A 19 -35.16 16.57 4.56
C SER A 19 -35.42 15.80 3.27
N ASN A 20 -34.78 14.63 3.08
CA ASN A 20 -34.94 13.77 1.91
C ASN A 20 -35.06 12.31 2.38
N PRO A 21 -36.21 11.89 2.95
CA PRO A 21 -36.38 10.55 3.51
C PRO A 21 -36.54 9.49 2.41
N PRO A 22 -36.36 8.19 2.73
CA PRO A 22 -36.70 7.11 1.82
C PRO A 22 -38.20 7.12 1.47
N TRP A 23 -38.59 6.33 0.47
CA TRP A 23 -40.01 6.18 0.12
C TRP A 23 -40.84 5.78 1.34
N THR A 24 -41.91 6.53 1.60
CA THR A 24 -42.79 6.29 2.75
C THR A 24 -43.75 5.12 2.55
N LYS A 25 -43.93 4.69 1.29
CA LYS A 25 -44.74 3.54 0.89
C LYS A 25 -43.85 2.43 0.34
N THR A 26 -44.27 1.18 0.55
CA THR A 26 -43.55 -0.01 0.06
C THR A 26 -44.09 -0.55 -1.26
N HIS A 27 -45.24 -0.05 -1.73
CA HIS A 27 -45.75 -0.33 -3.06
C HIS A 27 -45.48 0.88 -3.96
N LEU A 28 -44.58 0.71 -4.92
CA LEU A 28 -44.15 1.74 -5.86
C LEU A 28 -44.64 1.39 -7.27
N THR A 29 -45.09 2.39 -8.02
CA THR A 29 -45.43 2.25 -9.43
C THR A 29 -44.25 2.69 -10.29
N TYR A 30 -44.13 2.13 -11.50
CA TYR A 30 -43.14 2.61 -12.47
C TYR A 30 -43.71 2.67 -13.88
N SER A 31 -43.19 3.59 -14.69
CA SER A 31 -43.56 3.76 -16.10
C SER A 31 -42.32 3.79 -16.98
N ILE A 32 -42.41 3.21 -18.17
CA ILE A 32 -41.35 3.32 -19.20
C ILE A 32 -41.86 4.30 -20.26
N LEU A 33 -41.27 5.49 -20.30
CA LEU A 33 -41.77 6.61 -21.12
C LEU A 33 -41.40 6.46 -22.60
N ASN A 34 -40.22 5.92 -22.89
CA ASN A 34 -39.76 5.63 -24.25
C ASN A 34 -38.80 4.42 -24.24
N TYR A 35 -38.31 4.03 -25.43
CA TYR A 35 -37.50 2.83 -25.61
C TYR A 35 -36.29 3.10 -26.48
N THR A 36 -35.16 2.44 -26.17
CA THR A 36 -34.02 2.36 -27.09
C THR A 36 -34.40 1.64 -28.39
N PRO A 37 -33.93 2.11 -29.57
CA PRO A 37 -34.17 1.43 -30.84
C PRO A 37 -33.29 0.19 -31.04
N LEU A 38 -32.29 -0.03 -30.18
CA LEU A 38 -31.30 -1.11 -30.33
C LEU A 38 -31.76 -2.45 -29.74
N LEU A 39 -32.80 -2.44 -28.89
CA LEU A 39 -33.37 -3.63 -28.29
C LEU A 39 -34.87 -3.75 -28.59
N PRO A 40 -35.41 -4.96 -28.80
CA PRO A 40 -36.85 -5.17 -28.84
C PRO A 40 -37.50 -4.71 -27.53
N ARG A 41 -38.68 -4.08 -27.62
CA ARG A 41 -39.40 -3.57 -26.43
C ARG A 41 -39.63 -4.65 -25.36
N ALA A 42 -39.91 -5.88 -25.78
CA ALA A 42 -40.09 -6.99 -24.86
C ALA A 42 -38.82 -7.31 -24.04
N VAL A 43 -37.64 -7.17 -24.66
CA VAL A 43 -36.35 -7.36 -23.99
C VAL A 43 -36.10 -6.22 -22.99
N VAL A 44 -36.39 -4.97 -23.38
CA VAL A 44 -36.32 -3.82 -22.45
C VAL A 44 -37.25 -4.03 -21.26
N ASP A 45 -38.51 -4.38 -21.50
CA ASP A 45 -39.50 -4.61 -20.45
C ASP A 45 -39.07 -5.73 -19.50
N GLN A 46 -38.53 -6.83 -20.04
CA GLN A 46 -38.02 -7.94 -19.26
C GLN A 46 -36.81 -7.55 -18.41
N SER A 47 -35.85 -6.79 -18.99
CA SER A 47 -34.66 -6.31 -18.29
C SER A 47 -35.01 -5.37 -17.14
N ILE A 48 -35.90 -4.40 -17.36
CA ILE A 48 -36.36 -3.48 -16.30
C ILE A 48 -37.15 -4.22 -15.23
N ALA A 49 -38.07 -5.12 -15.61
CA ALA A 49 -38.81 -5.92 -14.62
C ALA A 49 -37.88 -6.82 -13.80
N LYS A 50 -36.83 -7.39 -14.42
CA LYS A 50 -35.80 -8.16 -13.73
C LYS A 50 -34.99 -7.27 -12.78
N ALA A 51 -34.66 -6.04 -13.16
CA ALA A 51 -33.94 -5.08 -12.34
C ALA A 51 -34.73 -4.70 -11.06
N PHE A 52 -36.03 -4.46 -11.15
CA PHE A 52 -36.87 -4.25 -9.96
C PHE A 52 -36.91 -5.47 -9.03
N ARG A 53 -36.90 -6.69 -9.60
CA ARG A 53 -36.91 -7.92 -8.80
C ARG A 53 -35.69 -8.06 -7.91
N VAL A 54 -34.52 -7.61 -8.36
CA VAL A 54 -33.28 -7.61 -7.56
C VAL A 54 -33.51 -6.98 -6.19
N TRP A 55 -34.25 -5.87 -6.14
CA TRP A 55 -34.54 -5.14 -4.91
C TRP A 55 -35.76 -5.69 -4.15
N SER A 56 -36.82 -6.13 -4.85
CA SER A 56 -38.00 -6.70 -4.18
C SER A 56 -37.74 -8.06 -3.56
N ASP A 57 -36.80 -8.85 -4.07
CA ASP A 57 -36.51 -10.19 -3.53
C ASP A 57 -35.89 -10.11 -2.12
N VAL A 58 -35.21 -9.00 -1.81
CA VAL A 58 -34.50 -8.77 -0.54
C VAL A 58 -35.19 -7.77 0.40
N THR A 59 -36.28 -7.12 -0.03
CA THR A 59 -37.03 -6.14 0.77
C THR A 59 -38.55 -6.39 0.76
N PRO A 60 -39.36 -5.68 1.57
CA PRO A 60 -40.81 -5.68 1.44
C PRO A 60 -41.33 -4.88 0.23
N LEU A 61 -40.46 -4.26 -0.56
CA LEU A 61 -40.87 -3.41 -1.67
C LEU A 61 -41.54 -4.23 -2.76
N THR A 62 -42.58 -3.67 -3.36
CA THR A 62 -43.29 -4.26 -4.50
C THR A 62 -43.45 -3.20 -5.59
N PHE A 63 -43.33 -3.65 -6.84
CA PHE A 63 -43.31 -2.77 -8.00
C PHE A 63 -44.40 -3.18 -8.99
N SER A 64 -45.18 -2.22 -9.47
CA SER A 64 -46.17 -2.46 -10.53
C SER A 64 -46.02 -1.46 -11.66
N ARG A 65 -45.99 -1.98 -12.89
CA ARG A 65 -45.93 -1.14 -14.09
C ARG A 65 -47.27 -0.46 -14.34
N VAL A 66 -47.25 0.84 -14.57
CA VAL A 66 -48.37 1.64 -15.08
C VAL A 66 -48.10 2.10 -16.51
N PHE A 67 -49.16 2.36 -17.29
CA PHE A 67 -49.08 2.65 -18.72
C PHE A 67 -49.69 4.00 -19.13
N ASP A 68 -50.77 4.42 -18.46
CA ASP A 68 -51.55 5.61 -18.82
C ASP A 68 -51.23 6.83 -17.93
N GLU A 69 -50.38 6.64 -16.92
CA GLU A 69 -49.94 7.66 -15.96
C GLU A 69 -48.44 7.52 -15.68
N GLU A 70 -47.83 8.58 -15.16
CA GLU A 70 -46.45 8.58 -14.71
C GLU A 70 -46.37 7.88 -13.35
N GLY A 71 -45.51 6.87 -13.24
CA GLY A 71 -45.30 6.12 -12.01
C GLY A 71 -44.52 6.91 -10.97
N ASP A 72 -44.33 6.32 -9.78
CA ASP A 72 -43.40 6.87 -8.77
C ASP A 72 -41.96 6.93 -9.29
N ILE A 73 -41.61 6.04 -10.22
CA ILE A 73 -40.32 5.97 -10.91
C ILE A 73 -40.59 5.99 -12.41
N ALA A 74 -40.20 7.07 -13.10
CA ALA A 74 -40.23 7.12 -14.56
C ALA A 74 -38.88 6.71 -15.14
N LEU A 75 -38.89 5.76 -16.07
CA LEU A 75 -37.70 5.32 -16.81
C LEU A 75 -37.75 5.84 -18.24
N ALA A 76 -36.69 6.51 -18.67
CA ALA A 76 -36.60 7.07 -20.01
C ALA A 76 -35.17 7.06 -20.57
N PHE A 77 -35.07 7.06 -21.89
CA PHE A 77 -33.84 7.13 -22.66
C PHE A 77 -33.74 8.50 -23.33
N TYR A 78 -32.63 9.21 -23.09
CA TYR A 78 -32.40 10.57 -23.57
C TYR A 78 -31.04 10.71 -24.24
N ARG A 79 -30.81 11.82 -24.96
CA ARG A 79 -29.50 12.18 -25.51
C ARG A 79 -29.10 13.56 -25.02
N GLY A 80 -27.83 13.73 -24.68
CA GLY A 80 -27.28 15.04 -24.32
C GLY A 80 -28.08 15.73 -23.21
N ASP A 81 -28.34 17.02 -23.37
CA ASP A 81 -29.21 17.79 -22.48
C ASP A 81 -30.69 17.41 -22.65
N HIS A 82 -31.31 17.01 -21.54
CA HIS A 82 -32.69 16.54 -21.48
C HIS A 82 -33.50 17.20 -20.34
N GLY A 83 -33.07 18.39 -19.90
CA GLY A 83 -33.91 19.28 -19.10
C GLY A 83 -33.91 19.07 -17.58
N ASP A 84 -32.98 18.25 -17.07
CA ASP A 84 -32.81 17.94 -15.64
C ASP A 84 -31.50 18.48 -15.04
N ASN A 85 -30.75 19.27 -15.82
CA ASN A 85 -29.39 19.80 -15.54
C ASN A 85 -28.27 18.75 -15.43
N ASN A 86 -28.53 17.48 -15.81
CA ASN A 86 -27.53 16.42 -15.85
C ASN A 86 -27.38 15.89 -17.29
N PRO A 87 -26.79 16.67 -18.21
CA PRO A 87 -26.66 16.25 -19.60
C PRO A 87 -25.76 15.02 -19.75
N PHE A 88 -26.14 14.12 -20.66
CA PHE A 88 -25.28 13.02 -21.09
C PHE A 88 -24.15 13.50 -22.02
N ASP A 89 -23.06 12.74 -22.07
CA ASP A 89 -21.83 13.11 -22.79
C ASP A 89 -21.63 12.37 -24.11
N GLY A 90 -22.59 11.55 -24.51
CA GLY A 90 -22.50 10.70 -25.69
C GLY A 90 -21.83 9.35 -25.34
N PRO A 91 -21.33 8.60 -26.33
CA PRO A 91 -20.97 7.20 -26.11
C PRO A 91 -19.92 6.95 -25.02
N PHE A 92 -20.11 5.84 -24.34
CA PHE A 92 -19.31 5.14 -23.33
C PHE A 92 -19.29 5.68 -21.90
N TYR A 93 -19.07 6.97 -21.68
CA TYR A 93 -18.60 7.42 -20.36
C TYR A 93 -19.72 7.49 -19.31
N ARG A 94 -20.79 8.29 -19.50
CA ARG A 94 -21.96 8.31 -18.60
C ARG A 94 -23.08 7.46 -19.17
N LEU A 95 -23.31 6.29 -18.59
CA LEU A 95 -24.29 5.35 -19.12
C LEU A 95 -25.74 5.72 -18.77
N ALA A 96 -25.95 6.18 -17.55
CA ALA A 96 -27.24 6.49 -16.98
C ALA A 96 -27.07 7.32 -15.69
N HIS A 97 -28.16 7.88 -15.18
CA HIS A 97 -28.24 8.40 -13.83
C HIS A 97 -29.66 8.29 -13.30
N ALA A 98 -29.80 8.34 -11.98
CA ALA A 98 -31.08 8.34 -11.30
C ALA A 98 -31.13 9.37 -10.17
N PHE A 99 -32.35 9.77 -9.83
CA PHE A 99 -32.63 10.69 -8.74
C PHE A 99 -33.04 9.94 -7.47
N GLN A 100 -32.66 10.47 -6.32
CA GLN A 100 -33.06 9.94 -5.02
C GLN A 100 -34.60 9.99 -4.83
N PRO A 101 -35.17 9.19 -3.91
CA PRO A 101 -36.61 9.18 -3.62
C PRO A 101 -37.17 10.59 -3.37
N GLY A 102 -38.27 10.96 -4.00
CA GLY A 102 -38.85 12.28 -3.81
C GLY A 102 -40.02 12.62 -4.75
N PRO A 103 -40.64 13.80 -4.60
CA PRO A 103 -41.68 14.25 -5.52
C PRO A 103 -41.08 14.76 -6.85
N GLY A 104 -41.91 14.82 -7.89
CA GLY A 104 -41.48 15.32 -9.20
C GLY A 104 -40.57 14.29 -9.88
N ILE A 105 -39.35 14.70 -10.21
CA ILE A 105 -38.35 13.81 -10.83
C ILE A 105 -37.67 12.85 -9.84
N GLY A 106 -38.03 12.91 -8.55
CA GLY A 106 -37.45 12.05 -7.52
C GLY A 106 -37.79 10.60 -7.76
N GLY A 107 -36.78 9.74 -7.89
CA GLY A 107 -36.91 8.34 -8.27
C GLY A 107 -36.68 8.05 -9.74
N ASP A 108 -36.72 9.05 -10.62
CA ASP A 108 -36.61 8.82 -12.06
C ASP A 108 -35.23 8.28 -12.47
N VAL A 109 -35.23 7.49 -13.54
CA VAL A 109 -34.05 6.84 -14.12
C VAL A 109 -33.90 7.26 -15.58
N HIS A 110 -32.77 7.87 -15.90
CA HIS A 110 -32.42 8.30 -17.24
C HIS A 110 -31.28 7.45 -17.79
N PHE A 111 -31.45 6.92 -19.00
CA PHE A 111 -30.42 6.16 -19.73
C PHE A 111 -29.91 6.95 -20.93
N ASP A 112 -28.60 6.92 -21.19
CA ASP A 112 -28.05 7.56 -22.39
C ASP A 112 -28.39 6.72 -23.64
N LEU A 113 -29.13 7.32 -24.57
CA LEU A 113 -29.58 6.72 -25.82
C LEU A 113 -28.48 6.69 -26.89
N ASP A 114 -27.36 7.38 -26.68
CA ASP A 114 -26.17 7.26 -27.52
C ASP A 114 -25.35 5.98 -27.23
N GLU A 115 -25.69 5.25 -26.16
CA GLU A 115 -25.06 3.97 -25.80
C GLU A 115 -25.59 2.77 -26.58
N ARG A 116 -24.70 1.79 -26.78
CA ARG A 116 -25.07 0.49 -27.36
C ARG A 116 -25.63 -0.45 -26.29
N TRP A 117 -26.92 -0.31 -26.00
CA TRP A 117 -27.66 -1.18 -25.09
C TRP A 117 -27.81 -2.61 -25.64
N THR A 118 -27.51 -3.60 -24.80
CA THR A 118 -27.66 -5.03 -25.12
C THR A 118 -28.33 -5.80 -23.97
N ASP A 119 -28.69 -7.05 -24.23
CA ASP A 119 -29.11 -8.05 -23.24
C ASP A 119 -28.06 -9.15 -23.02
N THR A 120 -26.84 -8.93 -23.53
CA THR A 120 -25.70 -9.85 -23.45
C THR A 120 -24.56 -9.21 -22.64
N SER A 121 -23.41 -9.87 -22.55
CA SER A 121 -22.20 -9.27 -21.96
C SER A 121 -21.52 -8.23 -22.88
N GLU A 122 -21.99 -8.05 -24.12
CA GLU A 122 -21.38 -7.10 -25.06
C GLU A 122 -21.82 -5.65 -24.77
N ASN A 123 -20.88 -4.71 -24.69
CA ASN A 123 -21.15 -3.29 -24.40
C ASN A 123 -21.89 -3.11 -23.07
N PHE A 124 -23.07 -2.47 -23.06
CA PHE A 124 -23.79 -2.13 -21.84
C PHE A 124 -25.09 -2.93 -21.75
N ASN A 125 -25.11 -3.87 -20.81
CA ASN A 125 -26.27 -4.69 -20.54
C ASN A 125 -27.30 -3.86 -19.78
N LEU A 126 -28.47 -3.67 -20.37
CA LEU A 126 -29.52 -2.82 -19.81
C LEU A 126 -29.98 -3.27 -18.43
N PHE A 127 -30.01 -4.59 -18.16
CA PHE A 127 -30.42 -5.10 -16.85
C PHE A 127 -29.47 -4.65 -15.74
N TYR A 128 -28.15 -4.69 -15.94
CA TYR A 128 -27.19 -4.30 -14.91
C TYR A 128 -27.23 -2.81 -14.61
N VAL A 129 -27.26 -1.98 -15.65
CA VAL A 129 -27.34 -0.52 -15.46
C VAL A 129 -28.66 -0.16 -14.81
N ALA A 130 -29.80 -0.70 -15.29
CA ALA A 130 -31.09 -0.43 -14.67
C ALA A 130 -31.15 -0.88 -13.20
N ALA A 131 -30.57 -2.02 -12.85
CA ALA A 131 -30.56 -2.49 -11.47
C ALA A 131 -29.76 -1.54 -10.56
N HIS A 132 -28.61 -1.04 -11.03
CA HIS A 132 -27.81 -0.03 -10.34
C HIS A 132 -28.58 1.27 -10.14
N GLU A 133 -29.10 1.86 -11.22
CA GLU A 133 -29.82 3.14 -11.14
C GLU A 133 -31.06 3.06 -10.25
N LEU A 134 -31.78 1.93 -10.29
CA LEU A 134 -32.90 1.71 -9.39
C LEU A 134 -32.48 1.66 -7.92
N GLY A 135 -31.23 1.30 -7.60
CA GLY A 135 -30.69 1.45 -6.26
C GLY A 135 -30.70 2.91 -5.81
N HIS A 136 -30.32 3.85 -6.68
CA HIS A 136 -30.43 5.29 -6.42
C HIS A 136 -31.88 5.74 -6.30
N SER A 137 -32.77 5.30 -7.21
CA SER A 137 -34.22 5.56 -7.13
C SER A 137 -34.85 5.09 -5.83
N LEU A 138 -34.23 4.10 -5.17
CA LEU A 138 -34.66 3.57 -3.89
C LEU A 138 -33.91 4.16 -2.68
N GLY A 139 -32.93 5.04 -2.87
CA GLY A 139 -32.28 5.73 -1.75
C GLY A 139 -30.83 5.35 -1.49
N LEU A 140 -30.26 4.43 -2.26
CA LEU A 140 -28.86 4.04 -2.11
C LEU A 140 -27.94 5.09 -2.74
N THR A 141 -26.76 5.22 -2.18
CA THR A 141 -25.63 5.96 -2.75
C THR A 141 -24.60 4.97 -3.30
N HIS A 142 -23.58 5.44 -4.00
CA HIS A 142 -22.52 4.56 -4.47
C HIS A 142 -21.87 3.77 -3.32
N SER A 143 -21.37 2.58 -3.65
CA SER A 143 -20.55 1.75 -2.77
C SER A 143 -19.07 1.92 -3.11
N ASN A 144 -18.22 1.79 -2.08
CA ASN A 144 -16.78 1.67 -2.25
C ASN A 144 -16.35 0.20 -2.45
N ASP A 145 -17.24 -0.77 -2.19
CA ASP A 145 -16.98 -2.17 -2.50
C ASP A 145 -17.10 -2.40 -4.01
N ILE A 146 -15.97 -2.72 -4.65
CA ILE A 146 -15.88 -3.00 -6.10
C ILE A 146 -16.72 -4.19 -6.55
N GLY A 147 -17.09 -5.10 -5.65
CA GLY A 147 -17.99 -6.21 -5.95
C GLY A 147 -19.47 -5.88 -5.84
N ALA A 148 -19.83 -4.69 -5.36
CA ALA A 148 -21.21 -4.25 -5.20
C ALA A 148 -21.85 -3.85 -6.54
N LEU A 149 -23.16 -4.04 -6.66
CA LEU A 149 -23.95 -3.50 -7.76
C LEU A 149 -23.89 -1.97 -7.74
N MET A 150 -23.91 -1.35 -6.55
CA MET A 150 -23.84 0.10 -6.40
C MET A 150 -22.43 0.69 -6.55
N PHE A 151 -21.43 -0.09 -6.98
CA PHE A 151 -20.12 0.46 -7.35
C PHE A 151 -20.26 1.37 -8.60
N PRO A 152 -19.65 2.57 -8.65
CA PRO A 152 -19.95 3.57 -9.68
C PRO A 152 -19.56 3.17 -11.09
N SER A 153 -18.47 2.41 -11.26
CA SER A 153 -17.98 2.03 -12.59
C SER A 153 -18.71 0.78 -13.08
N TYR A 154 -19.15 0.82 -14.35
CA TYR A 154 -19.91 -0.26 -14.95
C TYR A 154 -19.06 -1.51 -15.08
N THR A 155 -19.60 -2.59 -14.51
CA THR A 155 -19.04 -3.93 -14.64
C THR A 155 -20.20 -4.88 -14.92
N TRP A 156 -20.06 -5.74 -15.93
CA TRP A 156 -21.10 -6.71 -16.25
C TRP A 156 -20.94 -7.97 -15.39
N TYR A 157 -22.06 -8.62 -15.06
CA TYR A 157 -22.05 -9.87 -14.30
C TYR A 157 -22.17 -11.06 -15.24
N THR A 158 -21.52 -12.16 -14.88
CA THR A 158 -21.73 -13.48 -15.52
C THR A 158 -23.15 -13.98 -15.27
N ASP A 159 -23.57 -15.03 -15.97
CA ASP A 159 -24.94 -15.59 -15.94
C ASP A 159 -25.53 -15.87 -14.53
N ASP A 160 -24.67 -15.97 -13.50
CA ASP A 160 -25.02 -16.12 -12.09
C ASP A 160 -25.06 -14.77 -11.33
N PHE A 161 -25.89 -13.80 -11.77
CA PHE A 161 -26.04 -12.54 -11.02
C PHE A 161 -26.59 -12.81 -9.61
N VAL A 162 -25.81 -12.42 -8.59
CA VAL A 162 -26.20 -12.43 -7.18
C VAL A 162 -25.87 -11.06 -6.61
N LEU A 163 -26.86 -10.42 -5.97
CA LEU A 163 -26.69 -9.11 -5.35
C LEU A 163 -25.63 -9.20 -4.23
N ASN A 164 -24.75 -8.20 -4.12
CA ASN A 164 -23.71 -8.18 -3.10
C ASN A 164 -24.34 -8.02 -1.71
N GLN A 165 -23.74 -8.67 -0.71
CA GLN A 165 -24.22 -8.63 0.66
C GLN A 165 -24.25 -7.20 1.23
N GLU A 166 -23.33 -6.32 0.85
CA GLU A 166 -23.36 -4.91 1.23
C GLU A 166 -24.59 -4.20 0.68
N ASP A 167 -24.93 -4.39 -0.60
CA ASP A 167 -26.14 -3.80 -1.20
C ASP A 167 -27.39 -4.29 -0.49
N ILE A 168 -27.48 -5.59 -0.18
CA ILE A 168 -28.58 -6.19 0.60
C ILE A 168 -28.67 -5.51 1.98
N ASN A 169 -27.55 -5.42 2.70
CA ASN A 169 -27.54 -4.82 4.04
C ASN A 169 -28.00 -3.36 4.01
N ARG A 170 -27.53 -2.59 3.01
CA ARG A 170 -27.83 -1.17 2.89
C ARG A 170 -29.28 -0.91 2.48
N ILE A 171 -29.84 -1.69 1.55
CA ILE A 171 -31.25 -1.53 1.17
C ILE A 171 -32.20 -1.99 2.28
N GLN A 172 -31.84 -3.07 3.00
CA GLN A 172 -32.61 -3.53 4.15
C GLN A 172 -32.52 -2.57 5.35
N ALA A 173 -31.44 -1.80 5.47
CA ALA A 173 -31.37 -0.73 6.47
C ALA A 173 -32.40 0.38 6.20
N LEU A 174 -32.81 0.59 4.94
CA LEU A 174 -33.83 1.57 4.57
C LEU A 174 -35.26 1.03 4.69
N TYR A 175 -35.52 -0.19 4.22
CA TYR A 175 -36.88 -0.72 4.05
C TYR A 175 -37.20 -1.98 4.88
N GLY A 176 -36.20 -2.53 5.56
CA GLY A 176 -36.28 -3.84 6.22
C GLY A 176 -36.06 -5.03 5.27
N PRO A 177 -35.92 -6.25 5.81
CA PRO A 177 -35.80 -7.48 5.02
C PRO A 177 -37.14 -7.91 4.41
N SER A 178 -37.09 -8.73 3.36
CA SER A 178 -38.32 -9.26 2.75
C SER A 178 -39.11 -10.15 3.72
N GLN A 179 -40.40 -10.32 3.45
CA GLN A 179 -41.27 -11.20 4.26
C GLN A 179 -40.98 -12.70 4.04
N ASN A 180 -40.06 -13.04 3.12
CA ASN A 180 -39.67 -14.42 2.89
C ASN A 180 -38.88 -14.95 4.09
N PRO A 181 -39.24 -16.11 4.66
CA PRO A 181 -38.56 -16.64 5.84
C PRO A 181 -37.10 -17.03 5.59
N ILE A 182 -36.75 -17.27 4.32
CA ILE A 182 -35.38 -17.51 3.88
C ILE A 182 -34.93 -16.24 3.15
N GLN A 183 -34.03 -15.49 3.79
CA GLN A 183 -33.40 -14.35 3.15
C GLN A 183 -32.29 -14.85 2.20
N PRO A 184 -32.19 -14.30 0.98
CA PRO A 184 -31.11 -14.64 0.07
C PRO A 184 -29.77 -14.19 0.67
N THR A 185 -28.76 -15.06 0.58
CA THR A 185 -27.38 -14.73 0.94
C THR A 185 -26.71 -14.06 -0.25
N GLY A 186 -26.16 -12.87 -0.03
CA GLY A 186 -25.49 -12.09 -1.07
C GLY A 186 -24.10 -12.62 -1.38
N ALA A 187 -23.58 -12.21 -2.53
CA ALA A 187 -22.17 -12.43 -2.87
C ALA A 187 -21.29 -11.53 -1.98
N THR A 188 -20.10 -12.00 -1.62
CA THR A 188 -19.10 -11.23 -0.87
C THR A 188 -17.87 -11.02 -1.73
N THR A 189 -17.31 -9.81 -1.68
CA THR A 189 -16.05 -9.49 -2.33
C THR A 189 -14.89 -10.19 -1.62
N PRO A 190 -14.08 -11.01 -2.32
CA PRO A 190 -12.91 -11.66 -1.73
C PRO A 190 -11.93 -10.63 -1.19
N ARG A 191 -11.33 -10.91 -0.04
CA ARG A 191 -10.22 -10.09 0.49
C ARG A 191 -8.90 -10.83 0.29
N PRO A 192 -7.90 -10.23 -0.38
CA PRO A 192 -6.65 -10.91 -0.72
C PRO A 192 -5.90 -11.57 0.45
N CYS A 193 -6.01 -11.03 1.66
CA CYS A 193 -5.32 -11.52 2.85
C CYS A 193 -6.16 -12.47 3.72
N ASP A 194 -7.37 -12.85 3.29
CA ASP A 194 -8.19 -13.79 4.05
C ASP A 194 -7.55 -15.19 3.99
N SER A 195 -7.23 -15.75 5.16
CA SER A 195 -6.61 -17.08 5.27
C SER A 195 -7.45 -18.24 4.71
N GLY A 196 -8.75 -18.03 4.50
CA GLY A 196 -9.67 -18.98 3.87
C GLY A 196 -9.85 -18.78 2.36
N LEU A 197 -9.13 -17.84 1.75
CA LEU A 197 -9.24 -17.55 0.33
C LEU A 197 -8.71 -18.73 -0.51
N ASN A 198 -9.51 -19.16 -1.47
CA ASN A 198 -9.10 -20.07 -2.53
C ASN A 198 -9.27 -19.38 -3.88
N PHE A 199 -8.66 -19.97 -4.91
CA PHE A 199 -8.63 -19.40 -6.26
C PHE A 199 -9.31 -20.35 -7.24
N ASP A 200 -9.95 -19.78 -8.24
CA ASP A 200 -10.56 -20.55 -9.32
C ASP A 200 -9.54 -20.83 -10.44
N ALA A 201 -8.56 -19.94 -10.64
CA ALA A 201 -7.43 -20.14 -11.55
C ALA A 201 -6.23 -19.26 -11.14
N ILE A 202 -5.02 -19.64 -11.56
CA ILE A 202 -3.79 -18.86 -11.37
C ILE A 202 -2.97 -18.95 -12.64
N THR A 203 -2.36 -17.86 -13.09
CA THR A 203 -1.42 -17.86 -14.22
C THR A 203 -0.33 -16.82 -14.01
N THR A 204 0.80 -16.98 -14.71
CA THR A 204 1.67 -15.85 -15.01
C THR A 204 1.11 -15.07 -16.20
N PHE A 205 1.40 -13.78 -16.27
CA PHE A 205 1.25 -12.98 -17.48
C PHE A 205 2.33 -11.91 -17.51
N ARG A 206 3.23 -11.96 -18.50
CA ARG A 206 4.33 -10.99 -18.72
C ARG A 206 5.19 -10.74 -17.48
N GLY A 207 5.46 -11.80 -16.72
CA GLY A 207 6.31 -11.75 -15.52
C GLY A 207 5.59 -11.38 -14.22
N GLU A 208 4.26 -11.24 -14.26
CA GLU A 208 3.42 -11.01 -13.09
C GLU A 208 2.57 -12.25 -12.81
N VAL A 209 2.14 -12.42 -11.56
CA VAL A 209 1.27 -13.53 -11.18
C VAL A 209 -0.15 -12.99 -10.99
N ILE A 210 -1.11 -13.62 -11.64
CA ILE A 210 -2.51 -13.23 -11.56
C ILE A 210 -3.32 -14.40 -11.00
N PHE A 211 -4.00 -14.14 -9.89
CA PHE A 211 -4.92 -15.06 -9.23
C PHE A 211 -6.35 -14.66 -9.59
N PHE A 212 -7.22 -15.62 -9.87
CA PHE A 212 -8.60 -15.36 -10.24
C PHE A 212 -9.56 -15.93 -9.20
N LYS A 213 -10.57 -15.14 -8.83
CA LYS A 213 -11.64 -15.59 -7.95
C LYS A 213 -12.97 -14.94 -8.32
N GLY A 214 -13.94 -15.76 -8.70
CA GLY A 214 -15.23 -15.29 -9.21
C GLY A 214 -15.00 -14.30 -10.34
N ARG A 215 -15.47 -13.07 -10.18
CA ARG A 215 -15.34 -12.02 -11.18
C ARG A 215 -14.10 -11.15 -10.99
N PHE A 216 -13.27 -11.47 -9.99
CA PHE A 216 -12.14 -10.67 -9.56
C PHE A 216 -10.82 -11.31 -9.98
N TYR A 217 -9.80 -10.47 -10.13
CA TYR A 217 -8.41 -10.89 -10.16
C TYR A 217 -7.62 -10.19 -9.05
N ILE A 218 -6.57 -10.86 -8.61
CA ILE A 218 -5.50 -10.30 -7.79
C ILE A 218 -4.23 -10.40 -8.61
N ARG A 219 -3.59 -9.29 -8.92
CA ARG A 219 -2.35 -9.23 -9.69
C ARG A 219 -1.21 -8.84 -8.77
N VAL A 220 -0.23 -9.72 -8.69
CA VAL A 220 1.00 -9.53 -7.92
C VAL A 220 2.13 -9.26 -8.90
N SER A 221 2.70 -8.07 -8.79
CA SER A 221 3.83 -7.61 -9.60
C SER A 221 5.03 -7.36 -8.72
N ARG A 222 6.25 -7.52 -9.25
CA ARG A 222 7.45 -7.07 -8.52
C ARG A 222 7.56 -5.55 -8.44
N ALA A 223 6.90 -4.85 -9.35
CA ALA A 223 6.94 -3.39 -9.44
C ALA A 223 5.96 -2.69 -8.50
N ILE A 224 4.96 -3.42 -7.98
CA ILE A 224 3.90 -2.92 -7.12
C ILE A 224 3.88 -3.82 -5.88
N PRO A 225 4.32 -3.32 -4.70
CA PRO A 225 4.37 -4.13 -3.47
C PRO A 225 3.00 -4.68 -3.05
N GLU A 226 1.94 -3.95 -3.39
CA GLU A 226 0.57 -4.34 -3.08
C GLU A 226 -0.06 -5.18 -4.19
N PRO A 227 -0.81 -6.24 -3.83
CA PRO A 227 -1.61 -6.99 -4.78
C PRO A 227 -2.72 -6.10 -5.37
N GLU A 228 -2.68 -5.84 -6.66
CA GLU A 228 -3.74 -5.11 -7.37
C GLU A 228 -4.99 -6.01 -7.40
N PHE A 229 -6.04 -5.61 -6.68
CA PHE A 229 -7.33 -6.29 -6.66
C PHE A 229 -8.32 -5.55 -7.54
N ASN A 230 -8.85 -6.23 -8.56
CA ASN A 230 -9.81 -5.61 -9.46
C ASN A 230 -10.73 -6.64 -10.12
N LEU A 231 -11.66 -6.19 -10.98
CA LEU A 231 -12.55 -7.05 -11.74
C LEU A 231 -11.91 -7.49 -13.05
N ILE A 232 -12.09 -8.78 -13.39
CA ILE A 232 -11.61 -9.38 -14.64
C ILE A 232 -12.08 -8.58 -15.86
N GLY A 233 -13.34 -8.14 -15.84
CA GLY A 233 -13.94 -7.37 -16.93
C GLY A 233 -13.30 -6.01 -17.20
N ILE A 234 -12.53 -5.45 -16.26
CA ILE A 234 -11.80 -4.19 -16.49
C ILE A 234 -10.60 -4.42 -17.43
N LEU A 235 -9.86 -5.51 -17.24
CA LEU A 235 -8.75 -5.87 -18.13
C LEU A 235 -9.25 -6.54 -19.41
N TRP A 236 -10.24 -7.42 -19.29
CA TRP A 236 -10.73 -8.26 -20.37
C TRP A 236 -12.25 -8.29 -20.41
N PRO A 237 -12.89 -7.26 -21.02
CA PRO A 237 -14.35 -7.10 -21.04
C PRO A 237 -15.13 -8.28 -21.65
N ASN A 238 -14.49 -9.13 -22.46
CA ASN A 238 -15.16 -10.27 -23.11
C ASN A 238 -14.78 -11.63 -22.49
N LEU A 239 -14.03 -11.63 -21.39
CA LEU A 239 -13.64 -12.85 -20.68
C LEU A 239 -14.68 -13.14 -19.57
N PRO A 240 -15.21 -14.37 -19.47
CA PRO A 240 -16.12 -14.71 -18.39
C PRO A 240 -15.38 -14.70 -17.03
N GLY A 241 -16.10 -14.34 -15.97
CA GLY A 241 -15.65 -14.63 -14.60
C GLY A 241 -15.83 -16.11 -14.24
N LYS A 242 -15.29 -16.49 -13.08
CA LYS A 242 -15.26 -17.85 -12.51
C LYS A 242 -14.65 -18.82 -13.51
N LEU A 243 -13.37 -18.59 -13.77
CA LEU A 243 -12.52 -19.36 -14.69
C LEU A 243 -12.12 -20.67 -14.02
N ASP A 244 -11.98 -21.74 -14.80
CA ASP A 244 -11.58 -23.04 -14.26
C ASP A 244 -10.05 -23.23 -14.31
N ALA A 245 -9.39 -22.65 -15.31
CA ALA A 245 -7.93 -22.69 -15.43
C ALA A 245 -7.41 -21.53 -16.27
N ALA A 246 -6.12 -21.21 -16.13
CA ALA A 246 -5.43 -20.23 -16.95
C ALA A 246 -3.95 -20.61 -17.11
N TYR A 247 -3.34 -20.30 -18.25
CA TYR A 247 -1.88 -20.38 -18.42
C TYR A 247 -1.38 -19.37 -19.46
N GLU A 248 -0.09 -19.03 -19.40
CA GLU A 248 0.59 -18.20 -20.39
C GLU A 248 1.57 -19.02 -21.23
N ASP A 249 1.47 -18.91 -22.55
CA ASP A 249 2.53 -19.25 -23.49
C ASP A 249 3.38 -17.98 -23.71
N SER A 250 4.43 -17.83 -22.91
CA SER A 250 5.28 -16.63 -22.89
C SER A 250 5.95 -16.36 -24.24
N ARG A 251 6.22 -17.43 -25.01
CA ARG A 251 6.88 -17.35 -26.32
C ARG A 251 5.94 -16.84 -27.40
N ALA A 252 4.66 -17.17 -27.30
CA ALA A 252 3.63 -16.64 -28.18
C ALA A 252 3.05 -15.31 -27.69
N ASP A 253 3.41 -14.85 -26.49
CA ASP A 253 2.81 -13.69 -25.82
C ASP A 253 1.28 -13.83 -25.76
N LYS A 254 0.81 -15.01 -25.32
CA LYS A 254 -0.62 -15.34 -25.24
C LYS A 254 -0.96 -15.98 -23.90
N ALA A 255 -2.03 -15.49 -23.28
CA ALA A 255 -2.68 -16.16 -22.16
C ALA A 255 -3.91 -16.91 -22.64
N TYR A 256 -4.11 -18.12 -22.13
CA TYR A 256 -5.28 -18.95 -22.38
C TYR A 256 -6.08 -19.10 -21.10
N PHE A 257 -7.40 -18.94 -21.20
CA PHE A 257 -8.34 -19.02 -20.09
C PHE A 257 -9.43 -20.03 -20.40
N PHE A 258 -9.78 -20.85 -19.41
CA PHE A 258 -10.68 -21.99 -19.59
C PHE A 258 -11.95 -21.81 -18.74
N LYS A 259 -13.09 -22.17 -19.32
CA LYS A 259 -14.36 -22.28 -18.61
C LYS A 259 -15.24 -23.35 -19.27
N GLY A 260 -15.54 -24.41 -18.53
CA GLY A 260 -16.13 -25.63 -19.05
C GLY A 260 -15.31 -26.17 -20.23
N ASN A 261 -15.98 -26.48 -21.33
CA ASN A 261 -15.34 -26.99 -22.54
C ASN A 261 -14.83 -25.91 -23.49
N ARG A 262 -14.78 -24.64 -23.07
CA ARG A 262 -14.36 -23.51 -23.90
C ARG A 262 -13.04 -22.91 -23.42
N VAL A 263 -12.26 -22.44 -24.40
CA VAL A 263 -11.02 -21.68 -24.18
C VAL A 263 -11.12 -20.31 -24.84
N TRP A 264 -10.54 -19.31 -24.19
CA TRP A 264 -10.28 -17.97 -24.72
C TRP A 264 -8.77 -17.78 -24.82
N ALA A 265 -8.29 -17.19 -25.92
CA ALA A 265 -6.91 -16.74 -26.02
C ALA A 265 -6.88 -15.22 -26.01
N ILE A 266 -6.00 -14.65 -25.19
CA ILE A 266 -5.81 -13.22 -25.03
C ILE A 266 -4.38 -12.86 -25.36
N ARG A 267 -4.23 -11.76 -26.09
CA ARG A 267 -2.95 -11.08 -26.30
C ARG A 267 -3.13 -9.61 -26.02
N GLU A 268 -2.19 -9.04 -25.27
CA GLU A 268 -2.30 -7.68 -24.72
C GLU A 268 -3.58 -7.55 -23.87
N GLN A 269 -4.61 -6.84 -24.35
CA GLN A 269 -5.90 -6.67 -23.69
C GLN A 269 -7.08 -7.19 -24.56
N SER A 270 -6.78 -7.92 -25.64
CA SER A 270 -7.78 -8.33 -26.63
C SER A 270 -7.93 -9.85 -26.74
N VAL A 271 -9.18 -10.30 -26.69
CA VAL A 271 -9.54 -11.68 -27.07
C VAL A 271 -9.26 -11.86 -28.56
N GLN A 272 -8.55 -12.93 -28.90
CA GLN A 272 -8.10 -13.19 -30.26
C GLN A 272 -9.26 -13.65 -31.16
N ALA A 273 -9.19 -13.33 -32.45
CA ALA A 273 -10.19 -13.76 -33.44
C ALA A 273 -10.30 -15.29 -33.49
N GLY A 274 -11.54 -15.80 -33.53
CA GLY A 274 -11.84 -17.23 -33.49
C GLY A 274 -12.02 -17.81 -32.09
N PHE A 275 -11.84 -17.00 -31.04
CA PHE A 275 -12.13 -17.37 -29.65
C PHE A 275 -13.43 -16.72 -29.15
N PRO A 276 -14.18 -17.38 -28.24
CA PRO A 276 -13.88 -18.70 -27.69
C PRO A 276 -14.09 -19.85 -28.67
N THR A 277 -13.33 -20.93 -28.49
CA THR A 277 -13.47 -22.21 -29.21
C THR A 277 -13.51 -23.37 -28.21
N ASP A 278 -13.80 -24.59 -28.67
CA ASP A 278 -13.83 -25.77 -27.81
C ASP A 278 -12.43 -26.39 -27.58
N ILE A 279 -12.23 -26.99 -26.42
CA ILE A 279 -10.97 -27.63 -26.02
C ILE A 279 -10.63 -28.90 -26.83
N TYR A 280 -11.63 -29.52 -27.47
CA TYR A 280 -11.46 -30.77 -28.22
C TYR A 280 -10.79 -30.51 -29.56
N SER A 281 -11.31 -29.54 -30.32
CA SER A 281 -10.77 -29.16 -31.64
C SER A 281 -9.45 -28.44 -31.51
N TYR A 282 -9.25 -27.66 -30.45
CA TYR A 282 -8.06 -26.83 -30.28
C TYR A 282 -6.86 -27.61 -29.69
N PHE A 283 -7.07 -28.37 -28.61
CA PHE A 283 -6.00 -29.09 -27.92
C PHE A 283 -6.02 -30.62 -28.13
N GLY A 284 -7.10 -31.18 -28.68
CA GLY A 284 -7.22 -32.62 -28.92
C GLY A 284 -7.68 -33.43 -27.70
N PHE A 285 -8.34 -32.80 -26.71
CA PHE A 285 -8.90 -33.53 -25.57
C PHE A 285 -10.02 -34.51 -26.00
N PRO A 286 -10.17 -35.66 -25.32
CA PRO A 286 -11.31 -36.56 -25.53
C PRO A 286 -12.61 -35.93 -25.00
N SER A 287 -13.75 -36.32 -25.57
CA SER A 287 -15.07 -35.79 -25.19
C SER A 287 -15.50 -36.08 -23.74
N SER A 288 -14.77 -36.95 -23.03
CA SER A 288 -14.98 -37.23 -21.61
C SER A 288 -14.48 -36.10 -20.71
N VAL A 289 -13.54 -35.27 -21.17
CA VAL A 289 -13.04 -34.11 -20.42
C VAL A 289 -13.97 -32.94 -20.64
N THR A 290 -14.68 -32.49 -19.60
CA THR A 290 -15.70 -31.44 -19.71
C THR A 290 -15.23 -30.06 -19.25
N HIS A 291 -14.13 -30.02 -18.50
CA HIS A 291 -13.46 -28.82 -17.97
C HIS A 291 -11.99 -29.16 -17.66
N ILE A 292 -11.21 -28.13 -17.35
CA ILE A 292 -9.81 -28.21 -16.95
C ILE A 292 -9.67 -27.55 -15.58
N ASP A 293 -9.09 -28.24 -14.59
CA ASP A 293 -8.99 -27.73 -13.21
C ASP A 293 -7.82 -26.77 -13.01
N ALA A 294 -6.72 -26.98 -13.72
CA ALA A 294 -5.56 -26.09 -13.68
C ALA A 294 -4.67 -26.28 -14.91
N ALA A 295 -3.89 -25.28 -15.27
CA ALA A 295 -2.97 -25.34 -16.41
C ALA A 295 -1.69 -24.55 -16.15
N VAL A 296 -0.56 -25.02 -16.68
CA VAL A 296 0.73 -24.29 -16.64
C VAL A 296 1.56 -24.64 -17.86
N CYS A 297 2.19 -23.64 -18.49
CA CYS A 297 3.17 -23.87 -19.55
C CYS A 297 4.58 -23.73 -19.01
N GLU A 298 5.40 -24.75 -19.26
CA GLU A 298 6.81 -24.77 -18.88
C GLU A 298 7.64 -23.99 -19.91
N GLU A 299 8.15 -22.83 -19.52
CA GLU A 299 8.77 -21.88 -20.45
C GLU A 299 9.99 -22.47 -21.17
N GLU A 300 10.82 -23.24 -20.47
CA GLU A 300 12.06 -23.80 -21.01
C GLU A 300 11.79 -24.87 -22.07
N THR A 301 10.77 -25.70 -21.84
CA THR A 301 10.49 -26.87 -22.68
C THR A 301 9.36 -26.63 -23.68
N GLY A 302 8.53 -25.60 -23.50
CA GLY A 302 7.32 -25.38 -24.31
C GLY A 302 6.26 -26.47 -24.10
N LYS A 303 6.26 -27.13 -22.93
CA LYS A 303 5.28 -28.15 -22.58
C LYS A 303 4.21 -27.55 -21.68
N THR A 304 2.96 -27.67 -22.08
CA THR A 304 1.80 -27.25 -21.28
C THR A 304 1.21 -28.45 -20.56
N TYR A 305 1.04 -28.34 -19.25
CA TYR A 305 0.46 -29.35 -18.39
C TYR A 305 -0.97 -28.94 -18.05
N PHE A 306 -1.92 -29.84 -18.29
CA PHE A 306 -3.34 -29.63 -17.98
C PHE A 306 -3.78 -30.65 -16.93
N PHE A 307 -4.32 -30.18 -15.81
CA PHE A 307 -4.78 -31.01 -14.70
C PHE A 307 -6.30 -31.16 -14.80
N VAL A 308 -6.78 -32.40 -14.66
CA VAL A 308 -8.20 -32.77 -14.75
C VAL A 308 -8.45 -33.92 -13.77
N ASP A 309 -9.23 -33.65 -12.73
CA ASP A 309 -9.46 -34.55 -11.60
C ASP A 309 -8.12 -35.05 -11.01
N ASP A 310 -7.92 -36.37 -10.93
CA ASP A 310 -6.70 -37.01 -10.42
C ASP A 310 -5.64 -37.28 -11.51
N MET A 311 -5.89 -36.80 -12.72
CA MET A 311 -5.04 -36.99 -13.89
C MET A 311 -4.46 -35.68 -14.42
N TYR A 312 -3.40 -35.79 -15.20
CA TYR A 312 -2.88 -34.68 -15.98
C TYR A 312 -2.49 -35.10 -17.41
N TRP A 313 -2.54 -34.14 -18.32
CA TRP A 313 -2.16 -34.25 -19.72
C TRP A 313 -0.97 -33.34 -19.99
N ARG A 314 -0.15 -33.68 -21.00
CA ARG A 314 0.95 -32.82 -21.46
C ARG A 314 0.80 -32.54 -22.95
N PHE A 315 0.72 -31.27 -23.29
CA PHE A 315 0.61 -30.75 -24.64
C PHE A 315 1.93 -30.09 -25.05
N ASP A 316 2.34 -30.32 -26.29
CA ASP A 316 3.54 -29.73 -26.86
C ASP A 316 3.16 -28.50 -27.69
N GLU A 317 3.59 -27.32 -27.23
CA GLU A 317 3.23 -26.05 -27.88
C GLU A 317 3.89 -25.83 -29.25
N TYR A 318 4.94 -26.59 -29.62
CA TYR A 318 5.56 -26.46 -30.94
C TYR A 318 4.87 -27.34 -31.98
N SER A 319 4.64 -28.61 -31.63
CA SER A 319 3.95 -29.55 -32.50
C SER A 319 2.45 -29.31 -32.54
N LYS A 320 1.92 -28.59 -31.53
CA LYS A 320 0.49 -28.37 -31.28
C LYS A 320 -0.28 -29.69 -31.17
N THR A 321 0.29 -30.65 -30.44
CA THR A 321 -0.31 -31.97 -30.20
C THR A 321 -0.10 -32.44 -28.76
N MET A 322 -0.99 -33.32 -28.27
CA MET A 322 -0.81 -34.02 -27.00
C MET A 322 0.33 -35.03 -27.11
N ASP A 323 1.21 -35.05 -26.10
CA ASP A 323 2.29 -36.04 -26.01
C ASP A 323 1.71 -37.46 -25.85
N SER A 324 2.36 -38.44 -26.48
CA SER A 324 1.99 -39.84 -26.32
C SER A 324 2.20 -40.34 -24.89
N GLY A 325 1.30 -41.19 -24.39
CA GLY A 325 1.38 -41.77 -23.05
C GLY A 325 0.71 -40.94 -21.96
N TYR A 326 -0.13 -39.99 -22.35
CA TYR A 326 -1.05 -39.23 -21.50
C TYR A 326 -2.51 -39.66 -21.72
N PRO A 327 -3.39 -39.56 -20.70
CA PRO A 327 -3.17 -38.94 -19.40
C PRO A 327 -2.36 -39.82 -18.43
N LYS A 328 -1.85 -39.22 -17.37
CA LYS A 328 -1.17 -39.90 -16.25
C LYS A 328 -1.75 -39.46 -14.92
N LEU A 329 -1.52 -40.24 -13.87
CA LEU A 329 -1.91 -39.87 -12.51
C LEU A 329 -1.02 -38.74 -11.98
N ILE A 330 -1.65 -37.75 -11.33
CA ILE A 330 -0.92 -36.65 -10.67
C ILE A 330 0.00 -37.20 -9.58
N ALA A 331 -0.48 -38.16 -8.79
CA ALA A 331 0.23 -38.69 -7.63
C ALA A 331 1.56 -39.40 -7.98
N ASP A 332 1.68 -39.93 -9.20
CA ASP A 332 2.86 -40.66 -9.65
C ASP A 332 4.02 -39.71 -9.98
N ASP A 333 3.71 -38.58 -10.63
CA ASP A 333 4.72 -37.65 -11.15
C ASP A 333 4.87 -36.37 -10.28
N PHE A 334 3.87 -36.05 -9.44
CA PHE A 334 3.85 -34.87 -8.54
C PHE A 334 3.54 -35.26 -7.08
N PRO A 335 4.45 -36.00 -6.42
CA PRO A 335 4.21 -36.47 -5.05
C PRO A 335 4.09 -35.31 -4.05
N GLY A 336 3.05 -35.35 -3.22
CA GLY A 336 2.77 -34.35 -2.17
C GLY A 336 1.74 -33.28 -2.52
N VAL A 337 1.35 -33.17 -3.79
CA VAL A 337 0.33 -32.20 -4.26
C VAL A 337 -1.10 -32.67 -3.95
N GLY A 338 -1.30 -33.98 -3.76
CA GLY A 338 -2.63 -34.57 -3.60
C GLY A 338 -3.18 -35.08 -4.92
N ASN A 339 -4.51 -35.17 -5.03
CA ASN A 339 -5.22 -35.72 -6.18
C ASN A 339 -6.12 -34.70 -6.91
N LYS A 340 -6.01 -33.41 -6.58
CA LYS A 340 -6.73 -32.32 -7.22
C LYS A 340 -5.89 -31.06 -7.13
N VAL A 341 -5.91 -30.24 -8.18
CA VAL A 341 -5.16 -28.98 -8.27
C VAL A 341 -6.13 -27.88 -8.66
N ASP A 342 -6.31 -26.88 -7.80
CA ASP A 342 -7.20 -25.73 -8.08
C ASP A 342 -6.48 -24.59 -8.82
N GLY A 343 -5.15 -24.61 -8.86
CA GLY A 343 -4.35 -23.61 -9.57
C GLY A 343 -2.86 -23.94 -9.55
N VAL A 344 -2.17 -23.69 -10.64
CA VAL A 344 -0.73 -23.92 -10.78
C VAL A 344 -0.11 -22.83 -11.64
N PHE A 345 1.12 -22.43 -11.31
CA PHE A 345 1.91 -21.52 -12.13
C PHE A 345 3.39 -21.87 -12.00
N GLN A 346 4.19 -21.53 -13.00
CA GLN A 346 5.64 -21.64 -12.92
C GLN A 346 6.22 -20.25 -12.70
N ASN A 347 7.10 -20.12 -11.71
CA ASN A 347 7.85 -18.90 -11.49
C ASN A 347 9.28 -19.23 -11.06
N ASN A 348 10.27 -18.87 -11.87
CA ASN A 348 11.68 -19.13 -11.60
C ASN A 348 12.28 -18.16 -10.54
N ALA A 349 11.43 -17.45 -9.78
CA ALA A 349 11.80 -16.37 -8.88
C ALA A 349 11.87 -16.70 -7.39
N TYR A 350 11.49 -17.90 -6.94
CA TYR A 350 11.47 -18.22 -5.50
C TYR A 350 11.72 -19.71 -5.25
N PRO A 351 12.70 -20.09 -4.42
CA PRO A 351 12.57 -21.27 -3.56
C PRO A 351 11.74 -20.89 -2.32
N LEU A 352 10.72 -21.70 -2.02
CA LEU A 352 9.94 -21.61 -0.78
C LEU A 352 10.84 -21.93 0.43
N GLN A 353 11.50 -20.92 1.00
CA GLN A 353 12.00 -20.96 2.36
C GLN A 353 12.11 -19.54 2.93
N GLY A 354 11.37 -19.30 4.01
CA GLY A 354 11.28 -18.02 4.69
C GLY A 354 12.65 -17.52 5.15
N ALA A 355 13.11 -16.45 4.51
CA ALA A 355 13.93 -15.37 5.06
C ALA A 355 14.03 -14.33 3.94
N VAL A 356 13.35 -13.19 4.11
CA VAL A 356 13.43 -12.05 3.19
C VAL A 356 14.90 -11.64 3.05
N ARG A 357 15.50 -11.95 1.90
CA ARG A 357 16.69 -11.25 1.41
C ARG A 357 16.19 -10.20 0.44
N GLN A 358 16.28 -8.94 0.86
CA GLN A 358 16.06 -7.80 -0.01
C GLN A 358 17.14 -7.80 -1.10
N ASP A 359 16.74 -7.91 -2.36
CA ASP A 359 17.60 -7.52 -3.47
C ASP A 359 17.94 -6.03 -3.37
N PRO A 360 19.11 -5.58 -3.87
CA PRO A 360 19.48 -4.17 -3.80
C PRO A 360 18.39 -3.30 -4.47
N PRO A 361 17.95 -2.20 -3.84
CA PRO A 361 16.79 -1.47 -4.34
C PRO A 361 17.10 -0.80 -5.69
N SER A 362 16.13 -0.87 -6.60
CA SER A 362 16.28 -0.47 -8.00
C SER A 362 16.14 1.05 -8.21
N MET A 363 16.41 1.52 -9.44
CA MET A 363 16.10 2.89 -9.86
C MET A 363 14.61 3.24 -9.70
N ASP A 364 13.71 2.24 -9.74
CA ASP A 364 12.26 2.44 -9.61
C ASP A 364 11.89 2.77 -8.16
N PHE A 365 12.52 2.12 -7.18
CA PHE A 365 12.38 2.46 -5.76
C PHE A 365 12.77 3.92 -5.51
N ALA A 366 13.92 4.34 -6.05
CA ALA A 366 14.36 5.71 -5.90
C ALA A 366 13.41 6.72 -6.58
N GLN A 367 12.84 6.35 -7.73
CA GLN A 367 11.86 7.19 -8.39
C GLN A 367 10.59 7.35 -7.54
N GLN A 368 10.01 6.27 -7.03
CA GLN A 368 8.82 6.30 -6.17
C GLN A 368 9.07 7.11 -4.89
N TYR A 369 10.23 6.95 -4.27
CA TYR A 369 10.63 7.73 -3.10
C TYR A 369 10.68 9.24 -3.42
N LEU A 370 11.24 9.62 -4.57
CA LEU A 370 11.32 11.03 -4.98
C LEU A 370 9.96 11.58 -5.43
N GLU A 371 9.07 10.75 -5.97
CA GLU A 371 7.67 11.10 -6.24
C GLU A 371 6.94 11.39 -4.93
N LYS A 372 7.08 10.52 -3.92
CA LYS A 372 6.40 10.65 -2.62
C LYS A 372 6.91 11.82 -1.80
N TYR A 373 8.23 11.95 -1.63
CA TYR A 373 8.80 12.92 -0.68
C TYR A 373 9.36 14.19 -1.32
N TYR A 374 9.63 14.16 -2.64
CA TYR A 374 10.30 15.26 -3.33
C TYR A 374 9.52 15.85 -4.51
N ASN A 375 8.23 15.55 -4.65
CA ASN A 375 7.35 16.09 -5.71
C ASN A 375 7.94 15.89 -7.12
N LEU A 376 8.51 14.72 -7.40
CA LEU A 376 8.89 14.36 -8.77
C LEU A 376 7.62 14.17 -9.62
N GLU A 377 7.47 14.94 -10.71
CA GLU A 377 6.28 14.90 -11.57
C GLU A 377 6.15 13.55 -12.31
N LYS A 378 4.98 12.91 -12.21
CA LYS A 378 4.61 11.72 -12.99
C LYS A 378 4.37 12.09 -14.45
N ASN A 379 5.38 11.96 -15.29
CA ASN A 379 5.25 12.20 -16.73
C ASN A 379 5.05 10.88 -17.50
N GLU A 380 3.85 10.65 -18.03
CA GLU A 380 3.46 9.46 -18.82
C GLU A 380 4.19 9.32 -20.19
N LYS A 381 5.13 10.21 -20.55
CA LYS A 381 5.72 10.27 -21.91
C LYS A 381 7.25 10.37 -22.00
N GLN A 382 8.01 9.72 -21.11
CA GLN A 382 9.46 9.56 -21.32
C GLN A 382 9.96 8.11 -21.11
N MET A 383 9.45 7.20 -21.94
CA MET A 383 10.34 6.18 -22.51
C MET A 383 11.25 6.90 -23.52
N PHE A 384 12.56 6.67 -23.47
CA PHE A 384 13.62 7.21 -24.35
C PHE A 384 14.21 8.60 -24.03
N ARG A 385 15.22 8.63 -23.14
CA ARG A 385 16.59 9.19 -23.41
C ARG A 385 17.50 9.06 -22.17
N ARG A 386 18.54 8.22 -22.26
CA ARG A 386 19.72 8.31 -21.38
C ARG A 386 20.53 9.56 -21.75
N LYS A 387 20.50 10.58 -20.89
CA LYS A 387 21.53 11.63 -20.77
C LYS A 387 21.56 12.13 -19.34
N GLU A 388 22.73 12.53 -18.86
CA GLU A 388 23.10 12.95 -17.48
C GLU A 388 22.35 14.19 -16.93
N SER A 389 21.19 14.53 -17.46
CA SER A 389 20.34 15.66 -17.06
C SER A 389 18.87 15.21 -16.93
N SER A 390 18.61 14.06 -16.31
CA SER A 390 17.24 13.64 -16.03
C SER A 390 16.68 14.43 -14.82
N PRO A 391 15.38 14.74 -14.78
CA PRO A 391 14.72 15.34 -13.61
C PRO A 391 14.97 14.56 -12.30
N VAL A 392 15.12 13.24 -12.40
CA VAL A 392 15.44 12.33 -11.29
C VAL A 392 16.78 12.67 -10.64
N VAL A 393 17.84 12.91 -11.41
CA VAL A 393 19.17 13.25 -10.85
C VAL A 393 19.13 14.54 -10.04
N LYS A 394 18.38 15.55 -10.50
CA LYS A 394 18.20 16.81 -9.76
C LYS A 394 17.45 16.59 -8.45
N LYS A 395 16.43 15.72 -8.46
CA LYS A 395 15.67 15.35 -7.26
C LYS A 395 16.49 14.53 -6.27
N ILE A 396 17.37 13.64 -6.74
CA ILE A 396 18.35 12.96 -5.89
C ILE A 396 19.29 13.98 -5.23
N GLN A 397 19.79 14.97 -5.97
CA GLN A 397 20.66 16.02 -5.40
C GLN A 397 19.94 16.88 -4.36
N GLU A 398 18.67 17.22 -4.62
CA GLU A 398 17.81 17.95 -3.68
C GLU A 398 17.61 17.16 -2.38
N MET A 399 17.30 15.87 -2.49
CA MET A 399 17.19 14.96 -1.35
C MET A 399 18.51 14.81 -0.59
N GLN A 400 19.61 14.56 -1.29
CA GLN A 400 20.92 14.44 -0.68
C GLN A 400 21.28 15.72 0.09
N LYS A 401 21.01 16.89 -0.49
CA LYS A 401 21.22 18.18 0.19
C LYS A 401 20.38 18.29 1.46
N PHE A 402 19.08 18.00 1.38
CA PHE A 402 18.15 18.10 2.51
C PHE A 402 18.53 17.15 3.66
N LEU A 403 18.91 15.91 3.32
CA LEU A 403 19.29 14.89 4.30
C LEU A 403 20.76 14.99 4.76
N GLY A 404 21.49 16.03 4.33
CA GLY A 404 22.88 16.25 4.72
C GLY A 404 23.84 15.15 4.22
N LEU A 405 23.63 14.69 3.00
CA LEU A 405 24.49 13.78 2.24
C LEU A 405 25.34 14.57 1.21
N GLU A 406 26.37 13.92 0.66
CA GLU A 406 27.11 14.48 -0.46
C GLU A 406 26.21 14.51 -1.71
N MET A 407 26.13 15.66 -2.38
CA MET A 407 25.23 15.87 -3.54
C MET A 407 25.79 15.22 -4.82
N THR A 408 25.97 13.91 -4.80
CA THR A 408 26.52 13.14 -5.93
C THR A 408 25.55 13.03 -7.10
N GLY A 409 24.24 13.17 -6.84
CA GLY A 409 23.15 12.94 -7.80
C GLY A 409 23.01 11.49 -8.24
N LYS A 410 23.64 10.56 -7.51
CA LYS A 410 23.66 9.13 -7.80
C LYS A 410 23.02 8.36 -6.66
N LEU A 411 22.47 7.19 -6.99
CA LEU A 411 22.07 6.18 -6.00
C LEU A 411 23.30 5.42 -5.49
N ASP A 412 24.20 6.12 -4.81
CA ASP A 412 25.31 5.49 -4.10
C ASP A 412 24.84 4.83 -2.79
N SER A 413 25.69 4.01 -2.18
CA SER A 413 25.34 3.25 -0.97
C SER A 413 24.82 4.14 0.16
N ASN A 414 25.41 5.32 0.37
CA ASN A 414 24.98 6.25 1.42
C ASN A 414 23.58 6.81 1.16
N THR A 415 23.27 7.05 -0.11
CA THR A 415 21.96 7.51 -0.57
C THR A 415 20.91 6.42 -0.34
N MET A 416 21.21 5.19 -0.74
CA MET A 416 20.32 4.05 -0.56
C MET A 416 20.09 3.70 0.91
N ASP A 417 21.15 3.72 1.72
CA ASP A 417 21.08 3.43 3.16
C ASP A 417 20.17 4.41 3.92
N VAL A 418 20.01 5.64 3.43
CA VAL A 418 19.10 6.61 4.04
C VAL A 418 17.68 6.45 3.49
N MET A 419 17.51 6.18 2.20
CA MET A 419 16.18 5.99 1.59
C MET A 419 15.44 4.76 2.16
N LEU A 420 16.18 3.75 2.63
CA LEU A 420 15.62 2.54 3.25
C LEU A 420 15.29 2.69 4.75
N LYS A 421 15.65 3.82 5.38
CA LYS A 421 15.39 3.99 6.81
C LYS A 421 13.93 4.37 7.07
N PRO A 422 13.37 3.91 8.20
CA PRO A 422 12.08 4.37 8.68
C PRO A 422 12.04 5.89 8.85
N ARG A 423 10.95 6.51 8.38
CA ARG A 423 10.79 7.95 8.26
C ARG A 423 9.31 8.37 8.33
N CYS A 424 9.09 9.67 8.46
CA CYS A 424 7.78 10.30 8.35
C CYS A 424 7.24 10.20 6.91
N GLY A 425 5.93 9.97 6.79
CA GLY A 425 5.20 9.86 5.52
C GLY A 425 4.95 11.19 4.80
N VAL A 426 5.20 12.33 5.45
CA VAL A 426 4.99 13.68 4.90
C VAL A 426 6.09 14.06 3.89
N PRO A 427 5.80 14.83 2.81
CA PRO A 427 6.83 15.29 1.86
C PRO A 427 7.90 16.21 2.47
N ASP A 428 9.16 16.03 2.05
CA ASP A 428 10.34 16.78 2.54
C ASP A 428 10.51 18.16 1.89
N VAL A 429 10.08 18.30 0.65
CA VAL A 429 10.23 19.54 -0.13
C VAL A 429 8.94 19.94 -0.84
N GLY A 430 8.81 21.24 -1.11
CA GLY A 430 7.58 21.81 -1.66
C GLY A 430 6.52 21.90 -0.59
N GLY A 431 6.81 22.68 0.46
CA GLY A 431 6.05 22.72 1.70
C GLY A 431 4.56 22.67 1.43
N TYR A 432 3.91 21.56 1.78
CA TYR A 432 2.46 21.43 1.81
C TYR A 432 1.80 22.12 0.59
N SER A 433 1.90 21.53 -0.62
CA SER A 433 1.54 22.16 -1.91
C SER A 433 0.04 22.38 -2.18
N THR A 434 -0.77 22.50 -1.13
CA THR A 434 -2.13 23.11 -1.16
C THR A 434 -2.30 24.27 -0.16
N PHE A 435 -1.27 24.65 0.61
CA PHE A 435 -1.44 25.55 1.76
C PHE A 435 -0.78 26.90 1.54
N LEU A 436 -1.58 27.89 1.17
CA LEU A 436 -1.24 29.29 1.38
C LEU A 436 -1.27 29.56 2.90
N TYR A 437 -0.23 30.23 3.43
CA TYR A 437 -0.12 30.77 4.80
C TYR A 437 0.26 29.74 5.90
N SER A 438 1.39 29.99 6.59
CA SER A 438 1.94 29.22 7.72
C SER A 438 0.85 28.71 8.69
N PRO A 439 0.43 27.43 8.58
CA PRO A 439 -0.75 26.94 9.28
C PRO A 439 -0.44 26.82 10.77
N LYS A 440 -1.26 27.45 11.60
CA LYS A 440 -1.20 27.36 13.06
C LYS A 440 -2.59 27.34 13.64
N TRP A 441 -2.75 26.72 14.81
CA TRP A 441 -3.99 26.83 15.55
C TRP A 441 -4.22 28.27 15.98
N TRP A 442 -5.45 28.76 15.76
CA TRP A 442 -5.85 30.12 16.17
C TRP A 442 -6.04 30.25 17.68
N LYS A 443 -6.14 29.12 18.39
CA LYS A 443 -6.30 29.01 19.84
C LYS A 443 -5.11 28.31 20.47
N THR A 444 -4.90 28.55 21.77
CA THR A 444 -3.79 27.99 22.53
C THR A 444 -4.17 26.81 23.43
N HIS A 445 -5.48 26.58 23.65
CA HIS A 445 -5.95 25.37 24.31
C HIS A 445 -6.49 24.41 23.27
N LEU A 446 -5.80 23.28 23.09
CA LEU A 446 -6.12 22.25 22.11
C LEU A 446 -6.62 21.00 22.83
N THR A 447 -7.61 20.36 22.23
CA THR A 447 -8.14 19.08 22.68
C THR A 447 -7.59 17.96 21.81
N TYR A 448 -7.30 16.80 22.39
CA TYR A 448 -6.91 15.62 21.62
C TYR A 448 -7.70 14.39 22.03
N ARG A 449 -7.84 13.44 21.10
CA ARG A 449 -8.54 12.18 21.34
C ARG A 449 -7.85 11.04 20.61
N VAL A 450 -7.63 9.95 21.33
CA VAL A 450 -7.19 8.67 20.75
C VAL A 450 -8.42 7.88 20.33
N VAL A 451 -8.55 7.64 19.03
CA VAL A 451 -9.71 7.00 18.40
C VAL A 451 -9.67 5.49 18.58
N ASN A 452 -8.52 4.88 18.33
CA ASN A 452 -8.23 3.47 18.49
C ASN A 452 -6.78 3.26 18.96
N TYR A 453 -6.42 2.01 19.28
CA TYR A 453 -5.16 1.66 19.94
C TYR A 453 -4.54 0.45 19.28
N THR A 454 -3.21 0.47 19.13
CA THR A 454 -2.41 -0.71 18.76
C THR A 454 -2.49 -1.82 19.81
N PRO A 455 -2.50 -3.11 19.42
CA PRO A 455 -2.44 -4.22 20.34
C PRO A 455 -1.01 -4.46 20.90
N ASP A 456 0.02 -3.83 20.33
CA ASP A 456 1.41 -4.00 20.77
C ASP A 456 1.71 -3.37 22.13
N LEU A 457 0.96 -2.32 22.46
CA LEU A 457 1.15 -1.54 23.69
C LEU A 457 -0.16 -1.48 24.51
N PRO A 458 -0.07 -1.56 25.85
CA PRO A 458 -1.22 -1.28 26.70
C PRO A 458 -1.79 0.12 26.43
N ARG A 459 -3.12 0.29 26.49
CA ARG A 459 -3.77 1.59 26.24
C ARG A 459 -3.22 2.72 27.12
N GLU A 460 -2.92 2.41 28.38
CA GLU A 460 -2.30 3.35 29.33
C GLU A 460 -0.90 3.80 28.87
N SER A 461 -0.14 2.89 28.25
CA SER A 461 1.19 3.18 27.69
C SER A 461 1.10 4.09 26.48
N VAL A 462 0.13 3.85 25.59
CA VAL A 462 -0.16 4.72 24.44
C VAL A 462 -0.59 6.10 24.90
N ASP A 463 -1.55 6.16 25.83
CA ASP A 463 -2.05 7.41 26.40
C ASP A 463 -0.93 8.23 27.07
N SER A 464 -0.08 7.57 27.87
CA SER A 464 1.04 8.20 28.56
C SER A 464 2.11 8.69 27.57
N ALA A 465 2.38 7.95 26.50
CA ALA A 465 3.35 8.35 25.47
C ALA A 465 2.85 9.58 24.69
N ILE A 466 1.58 9.63 24.31
CA ILE A 466 0.97 10.79 23.64
C ILE A 466 0.96 12.00 24.55
N GLU A 467 0.55 11.84 25.81
CA GLU A 467 0.57 12.95 26.78
C GLU A 467 2.00 13.49 26.96
N LYS A 468 2.98 12.59 27.10
CA LYS A 468 4.39 12.98 27.20
C LYS A 468 4.86 13.71 25.94
N ALA A 469 4.46 13.27 24.75
CA ALA A 469 4.81 13.90 23.48
C ALA A 469 4.19 15.31 23.34
N LEU A 470 2.93 15.50 23.75
CA LEU A 470 2.30 16.83 23.81
C LEU A 470 2.98 17.76 24.83
N LYS A 471 3.39 17.20 25.99
CA LYS A 471 4.11 17.96 27.02
C LYS A 471 5.44 18.51 26.58
N VAL A 472 6.12 17.84 25.65
CA VAL A 472 7.36 18.35 25.04
C VAL A 472 7.12 19.70 24.36
N TRP A 473 6.05 19.82 23.58
CA TRP A 473 5.71 21.05 22.85
C TRP A 473 5.09 22.12 23.76
N GLU A 474 4.24 21.73 24.72
CA GLU A 474 3.68 22.63 25.74
C GLU A 474 4.79 23.28 26.59
N ALA A 475 5.88 22.58 26.90
CA ALA A 475 6.97 23.12 27.72
C ALA A 475 7.67 24.33 27.11
N VAL A 476 7.61 24.51 25.79
CA VAL A 476 8.32 25.58 25.06
C VAL A 476 7.38 26.58 24.37
N THR A 477 6.06 26.40 24.46
CA THR A 477 5.04 27.25 23.82
C THR A 477 3.91 27.63 24.80
N PRO A 478 3.08 28.65 24.52
CA PRO A 478 1.86 28.90 25.29
C PRO A 478 0.74 27.86 25.13
N LEU A 479 0.95 26.80 24.33
CA LEU A 479 -0.07 25.80 24.07
C LEU A 479 -0.34 24.95 25.31
N THR A 480 -1.58 24.51 25.47
CA THR A 480 -2.01 23.58 26.52
C THR A 480 -2.93 22.53 25.92
N PHE A 481 -2.88 21.31 26.46
CA PHE A 481 -3.60 20.17 25.91
C PHE A 481 -4.54 19.55 26.93
N SER A 482 -5.74 19.15 26.49
CA SER A 482 -6.66 18.34 27.29
C SER A 482 -7.21 17.17 26.47
N ARG A 483 -7.35 16.01 27.12
CA ARG A 483 -7.87 14.81 26.46
C ARG A 483 -9.39 14.78 26.51
N LEU A 484 -10.02 14.40 25.40
CA LEU A 484 -11.44 14.05 25.34
C LEU A 484 -11.62 12.53 25.31
N SER A 485 -12.66 12.04 26.00
CA SER A 485 -13.05 10.63 25.98
C SER A 485 -14.04 10.29 24.87
N GLU A 486 -14.82 11.28 24.42
CA GLU A 486 -15.86 11.15 23.40
C GLU A 486 -16.02 12.46 22.61
N GLY A 487 -16.69 12.39 21.46
CA GLY A 487 -16.86 13.54 20.54
C GLY A 487 -15.62 13.84 19.70
N GLU A 488 -15.67 14.93 18.94
CA GLU A 488 -14.53 15.39 18.12
C GLU A 488 -13.61 16.31 18.93
N ALA A 489 -12.31 16.05 18.80
CA ALA A 489 -11.24 16.87 19.36
C ALA A 489 -10.57 17.71 18.25
N ASP A 490 -9.66 18.60 18.62
CA ASP A 490 -8.86 19.36 17.64
C ASP A 490 -7.81 18.50 16.95
N ILE A 491 -7.32 17.47 17.65
CA ILE A 491 -6.33 16.51 17.15
C ILE A 491 -6.89 15.11 17.39
N MET A 492 -7.31 14.44 16.32
CA MET A 492 -7.70 13.02 16.38
C MET A 492 -6.47 12.16 16.11
N ILE A 493 -6.27 11.15 16.94
CA ILE A 493 -5.11 10.26 16.88
C ILE A 493 -5.61 8.84 16.63
N SER A 494 -5.16 8.21 15.57
CA SER A 494 -5.53 6.84 15.23
C SER A 494 -4.36 6.01 14.73
N PHE A 495 -4.52 4.71 14.85
CA PHE A 495 -3.66 3.71 14.24
C PHE A 495 -4.39 3.07 13.07
N ALA A 496 -3.74 2.92 11.93
CA ALA A 496 -4.35 2.35 10.75
C ALA A 496 -3.31 1.66 9.89
N ALA A 497 -3.72 0.69 9.08
CA ALA A 497 -2.85 -0.07 8.18
C ALA A 497 -3.22 0.23 6.73
N GLY A 498 -2.24 0.29 5.84
CA GLY A 498 -2.43 0.53 4.40
C GLY A 498 -3.28 1.77 4.10
N GLU A 499 -4.24 1.66 3.17
CA GLU A 499 -5.20 2.72 2.85
C GLU A 499 -6.27 2.85 3.94
N HIS A 500 -6.35 4.04 4.57
CA HIS A 500 -7.15 4.25 5.78
C HIS A 500 -8.04 5.49 5.75
N GLY A 501 -8.63 5.77 4.59
CA GLY A 501 -9.65 6.82 4.43
C GLY A 501 -9.08 8.22 4.25
N ASP A 502 -7.76 8.32 4.08
CA ASP A 502 -7.05 9.54 3.76
C ASP A 502 -6.15 9.31 2.52
N PHE A 503 -5.70 10.38 1.84
CA PHE A 503 -4.93 10.24 0.59
C PHE A 503 -3.45 9.80 0.80
N TYR A 504 -3.08 9.37 2.00
CA TYR A 504 -1.72 9.00 2.41
C TYR A 504 -1.68 7.56 2.97
N PRO A 505 -1.79 6.53 2.11
CA PRO A 505 -1.70 5.14 2.58
C PRO A 505 -0.33 4.83 3.20
N PHE A 506 -0.32 4.01 4.25
CA PHE A 506 0.90 3.45 4.83
C PHE A 506 1.48 2.33 3.96
N ASP A 507 2.80 2.10 4.06
CA ASP A 507 3.53 1.16 3.20
C ASP A 507 3.70 -0.24 3.79
N GLY A 508 3.02 -0.51 4.91
CA GLY A 508 3.25 -1.70 5.72
C GLY A 508 4.55 -1.58 6.52
N PRO A 509 5.12 -2.70 7.03
CA PRO A 509 6.28 -2.62 7.92
C PRO A 509 7.50 -1.99 7.23
N GLY A 510 7.93 -0.82 7.70
CA GLY A 510 9.14 -0.14 7.28
C GLY A 510 9.02 1.37 7.12
N GLN A 511 8.98 1.84 5.88
CA GLN A 511 9.56 3.14 5.54
C GLN A 511 8.74 4.32 6.07
N SER A 512 7.41 4.30 6.03
CA SER A 512 6.53 5.37 6.53
C SER A 512 5.84 4.95 7.83
N LEU A 513 6.38 5.34 8.97
CA LEU A 513 5.84 4.88 10.26
C LEU A 513 4.56 5.60 10.70
N ALA A 514 4.39 6.84 10.24
CA ALA A 514 3.29 7.70 10.63
C ALA A 514 3.23 8.93 9.70
N HIS A 515 2.11 9.64 9.73
CA HIS A 515 1.98 10.98 9.17
C HIS A 515 0.95 11.80 9.96
N ALA A 516 0.96 13.11 9.72
CA ALA A 516 0.01 14.02 10.34
C ALA A 516 -0.39 15.15 9.40
N TYR A 517 -1.60 15.66 9.64
CA TYR A 517 -2.15 16.81 8.94
C TYR A 517 -1.82 18.13 9.65
N PRO A 518 -1.65 19.24 8.93
CA PRO A 518 -1.39 20.54 9.53
C PRO A 518 -2.65 21.08 10.24
N PRO A 519 -2.51 22.10 11.13
CA PRO A 519 -3.63 22.71 11.84
C PRO A 519 -4.80 23.18 10.96
N GLY A 520 -6.05 22.89 11.33
CA GLY A 520 -7.23 23.33 10.58
C GLY A 520 -8.58 22.84 11.13
N ARG A 521 -9.62 22.75 10.28
CA ARG A 521 -10.97 22.27 10.65
C ARG A 521 -11.27 20.90 10.05
N GLY A 522 -11.90 19.99 10.79
CA GLY A 522 -12.17 18.62 10.31
C GLY A 522 -10.92 17.77 10.49
N PHE A 523 -10.50 17.01 9.46
CA PHE A 523 -9.34 16.11 9.54
C PHE A 523 -7.96 16.82 9.67
N TYR A 524 -7.95 18.15 9.59
CA TYR A 524 -6.73 18.93 9.75
C TYR A 524 -6.27 18.95 11.21
N GLY A 525 -5.05 18.51 11.46
CA GLY A 525 -4.48 18.32 12.80
C GLY A 525 -4.39 16.87 13.21
N ASP A 526 -5.04 15.96 12.48
CA ASP A 526 -5.09 14.55 12.82
C ASP A 526 -3.74 13.86 12.59
N VAL A 527 -3.47 12.86 13.42
CA VAL A 527 -2.22 12.09 13.42
C VAL A 527 -2.54 10.61 13.25
N HIS A 528 -1.96 10.01 12.23
CA HIS A 528 -2.11 8.59 11.94
C HIS A 528 -0.78 7.87 12.13
N PHE A 529 -0.84 6.72 12.80
CA PHE A 529 0.29 5.82 13.01
C PHE A 529 0.06 4.54 12.22
N ASP A 530 1.10 4.02 11.58
CA ASP A 530 1.01 2.75 10.86
C ASP A 530 0.83 1.59 11.83
N GLU A 531 -0.30 0.89 11.77
CA GLU A 531 -0.58 -0.29 12.60
C GLU A 531 0.16 -1.54 12.12
N ASP A 532 0.75 -1.53 10.91
CA ASP A 532 1.60 -2.63 10.46
C ASP A 532 3.00 -2.61 11.12
N GLU A 533 3.32 -1.53 11.85
CA GLU A 533 4.55 -1.41 12.65
C GLU A 533 4.47 -2.12 13.99
N THR A 534 5.60 -2.66 14.46
CA THR A 534 5.71 -3.18 15.82
C THR A 534 6.09 -2.06 16.81
N TRP A 535 5.11 -1.54 17.53
CA TRP A 535 5.28 -0.38 18.41
C TRP A 535 5.91 -0.75 19.76
N THR A 536 6.93 0.01 20.16
CA THR A 536 7.65 -0.19 21.43
C THR A 536 7.85 1.13 22.18
N LEU A 537 8.18 1.04 23.47
CA LEU A 537 8.62 2.20 24.28
C LEU A 537 10.14 2.22 24.53
N GLY A 538 10.85 1.17 24.11
CA GLY A 538 12.27 0.98 24.35
C GLY A 538 13.17 1.61 23.29
N SER A 539 14.49 1.47 23.46
CA SER A 539 15.49 1.90 22.47
C SER A 539 15.75 0.86 21.36
N SER A 540 14.96 -0.23 21.36
CA SER A 540 15.01 -1.31 20.37
C SER A 540 13.62 -1.51 19.79
N GLY A 541 13.48 -1.39 18.47
CA GLY A 541 12.19 -1.38 17.77
C GLY A 541 11.69 0.03 17.46
N THR A 542 10.48 0.14 16.90
CA THR A 542 9.85 1.41 16.52
C THR A 542 9.35 2.13 17.78
N ASN A 543 10.01 3.23 18.18
CA ASN A 543 9.70 3.91 19.45
C ASN A 543 8.50 4.85 19.29
N PHE A 544 7.34 4.47 19.85
CA PHE A 544 6.09 5.20 19.70
C PHE A 544 6.16 6.66 20.20
N PHE A 545 6.85 6.91 21.32
CA PHE A 545 6.99 8.27 21.86
C PHE A 545 7.75 9.20 20.90
N LEU A 546 8.83 8.71 20.27
CA LEU A 546 9.62 9.52 19.36
C LEU A 546 8.87 9.84 18.06
N VAL A 547 8.15 8.87 17.52
CA VAL A 547 7.31 9.07 16.34
C VAL A 547 6.15 10.02 16.67
N ALA A 548 5.44 9.79 17.79
CA ALA A 548 4.36 10.68 18.21
C ALA A 548 4.82 12.13 18.46
N ALA A 549 6.00 12.33 19.04
CA ALA A 549 6.54 13.68 19.24
C ALA A 549 6.82 14.40 17.91
N HIS A 550 7.30 13.68 16.90
CA HIS A 550 7.50 14.21 15.53
C HIS A 550 6.17 14.58 14.87
N GLU A 551 5.22 13.64 14.80
CA GLU A 551 3.97 13.85 14.09
C GLU A 551 3.11 14.94 14.74
N LEU A 552 3.12 15.03 16.06
CA LEU A 552 2.46 16.12 16.77
C LEU A 552 3.10 17.48 16.46
N GLY A 553 4.38 17.53 16.09
CA GLY A 553 4.99 18.75 15.57
C GLY A 553 4.33 19.22 14.27
N HIS A 554 4.01 18.30 13.35
CA HIS A 554 3.25 18.60 12.14
C HIS A 554 1.81 19.02 12.44
N ALA A 555 1.12 18.31 13.35
CA ALA A 555 -0.22 18.68 13.83
C ALA A 555 -0.27 20.07 14.48
N LEU A 556 0.88 20.60 14.92
CA LEU A 556 1.03 21.95 15.44
C LEU A 556 1.53 22.97 14.40
N GLY A 557 1.89 22.53 13.19
CA GLY A 557 2.22 23.41 12.06
C GLY A 557 3.69 23.46 11.68
N LEU A 558 4.55 22.60 12.24
CA LEU A 558 5.96 22.51 11.86
C LEU A 558 6.16 21.74 10.55
N PHE A 559 7.22 22.11 9.84
CA PHE A 559 7.73 21.38 8.67
C PHE A 559 8.94 20.52 9.07
N HIS A 560 9.37 19.63 8.18
CA HIS A 560 10.61 18.90 8.37
C HIS A 560 11.82 19.82 8.50
N SER A 561 12.71 19.49 9.43
CA SER A 561 14.01 20.11 9.61
C SER A 561 15.07 19.40 8.77
N ASP A 562 16.05 20.17 8.26
CA ASP A 562 17.25 19.62 7.61
C ASP A 562 18.37 19.26 8.63
N LYS A 563 18.12 19.47 9.93
CA LYS A 563 19.04 19.20 11.03
C LYS A 563 18.80 17.80 11.59
N LYS A 564 19.77 16.89 11.45
CA LYS A 564 19.67 15.48 11.91
C LYS A 564 19.37 15.33 13.40
N GLU A 565 19.65 16.36 14.17
CA GLU A 565 19.43 16.40 15.60
C GLU A 565 18.03 16.86 16.02
N ALA A 566 17.25 17.45 15.11
CA ALA A 566 15.89 17.90 15.37
C ALA A 566 14.94 16.71 15.50
N VAL A 567 13.90 16.85 16.34
CA VAL A 567 12.82 15.84 16.32
C VAL A 567 12.10 15.88 14.99
N MET A 568 11.95 17.06 14.37
CA MET A 568 11.34 17.24 13.05
C MET A 568 12.23 16.80 11.87
N TYR A 569 13.37 16.15 12.10
CA TYR A 569 14.11 15.50 11.01
C TYR A 569 13.31 14.29 10.49
N PRO A 570 13.09 14.13 9.17
CA PRO A 570 12.14 13.16 8.64
C PRO A 570 12.50 11.70 8.88
N VAL A 571 13.79 11.36 9.04
CA VAL A 571 14.23 9.99 9.26
C VAL A 571 14.41 9.75 10.75
N TYR A 572 13.62 8.83 11.33
CA TYR A 572 13.60 8.66 12.78
C TYR A 572 14.93 8.14 13.32
N ASN A 573 15.31 8.64 14.50
CA ASN A 573 16.51 8.23 15.19
C ASN A 573 16.20 7.60 16.55
N PHE A 574 16.00 6.28 16.54
CA PHE A 574 15.70 5.49 17.74
C PHE A 574 16.91 5.22 18.65
N SER A 575 18.11 5.69 18.28
CA SER A 575 19.32 5.54 19.11
C SER A 575 19.33 6.48 20.32
N ARG A 576 18.39 7.43 20.39
CA ARG A 576 18.26 8.37 21.50
C ARG A 576 17.42 7.77 22.62
N SER A 577 17.96 7.81 23.85
CA SER A 577 17.20 7.38 25.02
C SER A 577 16.00 8.31 25.26
N PRO A 578 14.76 7.80 25.33
CA PRO A 578 13.57 8.59 25.65
C PRO A 578 13.60 9.26 27.03
N ALA A 579 14.51 8.84 27.91
CA ALA A 579 14.73 9.42 29.24
C ALA A 579 15.53 10.72 29.20
N GLN A 580 16.26 11.00 28.11
CA GLN A 580 17.08 12.21 27.92
C GLN A 580 16.57 13.09 26.77
N PHE A 581 15.37 12.80 26.26
CA PHE A 581 14.80 13.51 25.12
C PHE A 581 14.62 15.00 25.42
N ARG A 582 15.12 15.85 24.51
CA ARG A 582 14.96 17.30 24.50
C ARG A 582 14.79 17.75 23.05
N LEU A 583 13.95 18.76 22.83
CA LEU A 583 13.86 19.44 21.54
C LEU A 583 15.20 20.07 21.18
N SER A 584 15.55 20.05 19.90
CA SER A 584 16.67 20.83 19.39
C SER A 584 16.32 22.31 19.39
N GLN A 585 17.33 23.18 19.28
CA GLN A 585 17.05 24.62 19.17
C GLN A 585 16.26 24.94 17.90
N ASP A 586 16.47 24.19 16.82
CA ASP A 586 15.75 24.35 15.55
C ASP A 586 14.24 24.08 15.72
N ASP A 587 13.88 23.00 16.43
CA ASP A 587 12.49 22.69 16.75
C ASP A 587 11.84 23.78 17.63
N ILE A 588 12.59 24.29 18.62
CA ILE A 588 12.13 25.35 19.54
C ILE A 588 11.90 26.65 18.79
N ASP A 589 12.85 27.09 17.97
CA ASP A 589 12.73 28.32 17.20
C ASP A 589 11.58 28.20 16.19
N GLY A 590 11.44 27.05 15.54
CA GLY A 590 10.34 26.74 14.64
C GLY A 590 8.98 26.89 15.31
N ILE A 591 8.76 26.23 16.45
CA ILE A 591 7.44 26.23 17.10
C ILE A 591 7.14 27.58 17.77
N GLN A 592 8.16 28.25 18.31
CA GLN A 592 8.00 29.58 18.90
C GLN A 592 7.79 30.66 17.85
N SER A 593 8.21 30.46 16.60
CA SER A 593 7.84 31.37 15.51
C SER A 593 6.32 31.39 15.25
N LEU A 594 5.62 30.27 15.51
CA LEU A 594 4.17 30.14 15.32
C LEU A 594 3.37 30.63 16.54
N TYR A 595 3.80 30.22 17.74
CA TYR A 595 3.01 30.40 18.98
C TYR A 595 3.65 31.33 20.02
N GLY A 596 4.91 31.74 19.82
CA GLY A 596 5.70 32.48 20.81
C GLY A 596 6.30 31.57 21.89
N PRO A 597 7.18 32.11 22.75
CA PRO A 597 7.78 31.37 23.86
C PRO A 597 6.79 31.17 25.02
N HIS A 598 7.03 30.17 25.85
CA HIS A 598 6.19 29.87 27.01
C HIS A 598 6.10 31.08 27.98
N PRO A 599 4.90 31.45 28.51
CA PRO A 599 4.65 32.70 29.25
C PRO A 599 5.47 32.91 30.54
N TYR A 600 6.14 31.87 31.05
CA TYR A 600 6.97 31.92 32.26
C TYR A 600 8.48 32.04 31.99
N SER A 601 8.90 32.23 30.74
CA SER A 601 10.32 32.43 30.36
C SER A 601 10.92 33.77 30.83
N GLY A 602 10.17 34.57 31.60
CA GLY A 602 10.53 35.90 32.09
C GLY A 602 11.12 35.95 33.51
N VAL A 603 11.67 34.86 34.05
CA VAL A 603 12.44 34.93 35.31
C VAL A 603 13.93 35.07 34.99
N THR A 604 14.45 36.25 35.28
CA THR A 604 15.86 36.60 35.32
C THR A 604 16.66 35.60 36.17
N VAL A 605 17.46 34.76 35.53
CA VAL A 605 18.57 34.08 36.20
C VAL A 605 19.85 34.90 35.96
N VAL A 606 20.35 35.44 37.07
CA VAL A 606 21.61 36.14 37.25
C VAL A 606 22.79 35.35 36.65
N PRO A 607 23.78 36.01 36.00
CA PRO A 607 24.87 35.34 35.33
C PRO A 607 25.75 34.61 36.35
N THR A 608 25.80 33.29 36.25
CA THR A 608 26.78 32.48 36.98
C THR A 608 27.66 31.77 35.95
N SER A 609 28.80 32.43 35.70
CA SER A 609 30.11 31.88 35.37
C SER A 609 30.19 30.73 34.36
N SER A 610 30.63 31.09 33.16
CA SER A 610 31.64 30.39 32.34
C SER A 610 31.68 28.86 32.46
N VAL A 611 30.87 28.18 31.66
CA VAL A 611 31.16 26.81 31.22
C VAL A 611 31.44 26.90 29.72
N SER A 612 32.65 26.51 29.34
CA SER A 612 33.15 26.51 27.96
C SER A 612 32.19 25.86 26.97
N PRO A 613 32.16 26.32 25.70
CA PRO A 613 31.42 25.64 24.65
C PRO A 613 31.92 24.18 24.54
N ARG A 614 31.00 23.23 24.63
CA ARG A 614 31.23 21.83 24.23
C ARG A 614 31.22 21.78 22.70
N PRO A 615 32.16 21.06 22.06
CA PRO A 615 32.63 21.39 20.72
C PRO A 615 31.64 20.96 19.64
N GLU A 616 31.41 21.87 18.69
CA GLU A 616 30.89 21.54 17.36
C GLU A 616 31.81 20.51 16.69
N MET A 617 31.22 19.59 15.91
CA MET A 617 31.99 18.69 15.05
C MET A 617 32.94 19.51 14.16
N PRO A 618 34.27 19.29 14.23
CA PRO A 618 35.18 20.06 13.40
C PRO A 618 35.03 19.64 11.93
N ALA A 619 35.15 20.61 11.02
CA ALA A 619 35.19 20.34 9.59
C ALA A 619 36.34 19.37 9.25
N LYS A 620 36.13 18.51 8.24
CA LYS A 620 37.02 17.39 7.83
C LYS A 620 38.49 17.75 7.55
N CYS A 621 38.88 19.02 7.55
CA CYS A 621 40.24 19.51 7.28
C CYS A 621 40.74 20.53 8.32
N ASP A 622 40.20 20.53 9.54
CA ASP A 622 40.72 21.39 10.61
C ASP A 622 42.13 20.91 11.04
N PRO A 623 43.18 21.74 10.95
CA PRO A 623 44.54 21.37 11.34
C PRO A 623 44.72 21.08 12.83
N SER A 624 43.70 21.34 13.67
CA SER A 624 43.65 20.98 15.09
C SER A 624 42.90 19.67 15.39
N LEU A 625 42.37 18.99 14.36
CA LEU A 625 41.60 17.75 14.50
C LEU A 625 42.50 16.58 14.95
N SER A 626 42.34 16.15 16.21
CA SER A 626 42.90 14.90 16.74
C SER A 626 41.83 13.80 16.82
N PHE A 627 42.30 12.54 16.77
CA PHE A 627 41.49 11.33 16.86
C PHE A 627 41.92 10.51 18.08
N ASP A 628 40.97 9.85 18.73
CA ASP A 628 41.25 8.99 19.89
C ASP A 628 41.84 7.64 19.43
N ALA A 629 41.39 7.12 18.29
CA ALA A 629 41.92 5.90 17.70
C ALA A 629 41.82 5.89 16.17
N ILE A 630 42.69 5.12 15.52
CA ILE A 630 42.70 4.92 14.06
C ILE A 630 42.79 3.42 13.77
N SER A 631 41.89 2.92 12.91
CA SER A 631 41.86 1.51 12.50
C SER A 631 41.72 1.37 10.99
N THR A 632 41.88 0.15 10.47
CA THR A 632 41.54 -0.21 9.11
C THR A 632 40.55 -1.36 9.11
N LEU A 633 39.36 -1.15 8.56
CA LEU A 633 38.33 -2.19 8.38
C LEU A 633 38.09 -2.39 6.89
N ARG A 634 38.26 -3.62 6.41
CA ARG A 634 38.03 -4.00 4.99
C ARG A 634 38.82 -3.19 3.95
N GLY A 635 39.87 -2.47 4.36
CA GLY A 635 40.69 -1.64 3.48
C GLY A 635 40.40 -0.14 3.59
N GLU A 636 39.42 0.26 4.41
CA GLU A 636 39.10 1.65 4.69
C GLU A 636 39.65 2.06 6.06
N LEU A 637 40.22 3.27 6.12
CA LEU A 637 40.72 3.85 7.36
C LEU A 637 39.55 4.42 8.16
N LEU A 638 39.37 3.94 9.39
CA LEU A 638 38.35 4.40 10.33
C LEU A 638 39.02 5.25 11.40
N PHE A 639 38.43 6.41 11.68
CA PHE A 639 38.86 7.33 12.73
C PHE A 639 37.78 7.38 13.82
N PHE A 640 38.17 7.15 15.06
CA PHE A 640 37.25 7.11 16.20
C PHE A 640 37.49 8.32 17.10
N LYS A 641 36.38 8.89 17.57
CA LYS A 641 36.33 10.02 18.50
C LYS A 641 35.12 9.82 19.41
N ASP A 642 35.25 10.14 20.68
CA ASP A 642 34.21 9.99 21.72
C ASP A 642 33.97 8.54 22.22
N ARG A 643 35.08 7.86 22.55
CA ARG A 643 35.26 6.64 23.39
C ARG A 643 34.08 5.66 23.50
N LYS A 644 34.18 4.54 22.74
CA LYS A 644 33.62 3.20 23.10
C LYS A 644 34.47 2.01 22.63
N ILE A 645 35.42 2.23 21.72
CA ILE A 645 36.34 1.21 21.21
C ILE A 645 37.70 1.89 21.06
N ASP A 646 38.72 1.34 21.72
CA ASP A 646 40.06 1.93 21.75
C ASP A 646 40.88 1.51 20.53
N ALA A 647 40.64 0.30 20.01
CA ALA A 647 41.14 -0.08 18.70
C ALA A 647 40.34 -1.24 18.09
N ALA A 648 40.45 -1.42 16.77
CA ALA A 648 39.94 -2.61 16.11
C ALA A 648 40.92 -3.10 15.03
N VAL A 649 40.90 -4.38 14.69
CA VAL A 649 41.61 -4.91 13.53
C VAL A 649 40.87 -6.11 12.94
N SER A 650 40.64 -6.10 11.63
CA SER A 650 40.10 -7.26 10.91
C SER A 650 41.25 -8.06 10.31
N ASP A 651 41.33 -9.33 10.67
CA ASP A 651 42.26 -10.28 10.09
C ASP A 651 41.66 -10.87 8.82
N LYS A 652 42.19 -10.44 7.67
CA LYS A 652 41.66 -10.80 6.35
C LYS A 652 41.80 -12.28 6.01
N GLU A 653 42.80 -12.97 6.58
CA GLU A 653 43.05 -14.40 6.32
C GLU A 653 42.10 -15.28 7.11
N THR A 654 41.97 -15.00 8.41
CA THR A 654 41.12 -15.80 9.30
C THR A 654 39.65 -15.39 9.27
N LYS A 655 39.32 -14.23 8.68
CA LYS A 655 37.97 -13.61 8.68
C LYS A 655 37.45 -13.40 10.10
N LYS A 656 38.33 -12.91 10.98
CA LYS A 656 38.01 -12.56 12.36
C LYS A 656 38.27 -11.08 12.59
N THR A 657 37.31 -10.38 13.19
CA THR A 657 37.52 -9.00 13.66
C THR A 657 37.80 -8.97 15.15
N TYR A 658 38.79 -8.20 15.57
CA TYR A 658 39.16 -8.01 16.96
C TYR A 658 38.83 -6.57 17.38
N PHE A 659 38.17 -6.39 18.52
CA PHE A 659 37.86 -5.08 19.09
C PHE A 659 38.49 -4.98 20.47
N PHE A 660 39.20 -3.91 20.75
CA PHE A 660 39.92 -3.65 21.99
C PHE A 660 39.22 -2.51 22.73
N VAL A 661 38.88 -2.72 23.99
CA VAL A 661 38.26 -1.73 24.87
C VAL A 661 38.82 -1.94 26.27
N ASP A 662 39.37 -0.88 26.85
CA ASP A 662 40.17 -0.89 28.07
C ASP A 662 41.19 -2.04 28.02
N ASP A 663 41.29 -2.85 29.08
CA ASP A 663 42.24 -3.97 29.19
C ASP A 663 41.76 -5.28 28.53
N GLN A 664 40.67 -5.22 27.76
CA GLN A 664 39.98 -6.37 27.20
C GLN A 664 39.85 -6.32 25.68
N TYR A 665 39.66 -7.49 25.08
CA TYR A 665 39.32 -7.57 23.67
C TYR A 665 38.28 -8.65 23.38
N TRP A 666 37.55 -8.40 22.29
CA TRP A 666 36.48 -9.21 21.75
C TRP A 666 36.86 -9.72 20.37
N ARG A 667 36.43 -10.93 20.02
CA ARG A 667 36.67 -11.52 18.70
C ARG A 667 35.36 -11.91 18.03
N PHE A 668 35.12 -11.35 16.85
CA PHE A 668 33.95 -11.58 16.02
C PHE A 668 34.28 -12.48 14.84
N ASP A 669 33.47 -13.50 14.59
CA ASP A 669 33.56 -14.37 13.42
C ASP A 669 32.75 -13.81 12.26
N GLU A 670 33.43 -13.28 11.24
CA GLU A 670 32.78 -12.68 10.08
C GLU A 670 32.09 -13.70 9.16
N LYS A 671 32.44 -14.99 9.27
CA LYS A 671 31.79 -16.06 8.47
C LYS A 671 30.50 -16.53 9.12
N ARG A 672 30.49 -16.61 10.46
CA ARG A 672 29.34 -17.07 11.25
C ARG A 672 28.43 -15.94 11.70
N TRP A 673 28.87 -14.69 11.55
CA TRP A 673 28.15 -13.50 12.00
C TRP A 673 27.83 -13.49 13.50
N LEU A 674 28.75 -14.01 14.32
CA LEU A 674 28.59 -14.15 15.76
C LEU A 674 29.91 -13.88 16.49
N MET A 675 29.81 -13.44 17.74
CA MET A 675 30.96 -13.35 18.64
C MET A 675 31.48 -14.76 18.95
N ASP A 676 32.79 -14.94 18.94
CA ASP A 676 33.37 -16.21 19.37
C ASP A 676 33.08 -16.43 20.86
N GLU A 677 32.70 -17.66 21.21
CA GLU A 677 32.53 -18.05 22.61
C GLU A 677 33.86 -17.96 23.38
N GLY A 678 33.81 -17.51 24.63
CA GLY A 678 34.99 -17.33 25.49
C GLY A 678 35.64 -15.94 25.43
N PHE A 679 34.95 -14.94 24.88
CA PHE A 679 35.33 -13.52 24.89
C PHE A 679 34.31 -12.67 25.68
N PRO A 680 34.67 -11.52 26.28
CA PRO A 680 35.99 -10.88 26.20
C PRO A 680 37.09 -11.62 26.93
N LYS A 681 38.32 -11.37 26.50
CA LYS A 681 39.54 -11.82 27.18
C LYS A 681 40.42 -10.65 27.54
N LEU A 682 41.26 -10.81 28.57
CA LEU A 682 42.27 -9.81 28.90
C LEU A 682 43.35 -9.79 27.84
N ILE A 683 43.72 -8.58 27.39
CA ILE A 683 44.74 -8.38 26.35
C ILE A 683 46.06 -9.02 26.77
N LYS A 684 46.45 -8.88 28.04
CA LYS A 684 47.72 -9.40 28.58
C LYS A 684 47.86 -10.93 28.50
N ASP A 685 46.74 -11.67 28.48
CA ASP A 685 46.74 -13.13 28.56
C ASP A 685 47.06 -13.74 27.18
N ASP A 686 46.46 -13.18 26.13
CA ASP A 686 46.62 -13.67 24.75
C ASP A 686 47.63 -12.83 23.94
N PHE A 687 48.01 -11.62 24.42
CA PHE A 687 49.03 -10.72 23.84
C PHE A 687 50.07 -10.28 24.89
N PRO A 688 50.95 -11.18 25.35
CA PRO A 688 51.92 -10.88 26.40
C PRO A 688 52.91 -9.79 25.96
N GLY A 689 53.04 -8.75 26.77
CA GLY A 689 53.91 -7.59 26.52
C GLY A 689 53.21 -6.36 25.93
N ILE A 690 51.91 -6.44 25.67
CA ILE A 690 51.09 -5.28 25.29
C ILE A 690 50.51 -4.64 26.55
N GLU A 691 50.67 -3.32 26.69
CA GLU A 691 50.05 -2.57 27.79
C GLU A 691 48.51 -2.58 27.67
N PRO A 692 47.79 -2.49 28.80
CA PRO A 692 46.35 -2.67 28.80
C PRO A 692 45.58 -1.69 27.90
N GLN A 693 46.08 -0.47 27.69
CA GLN A 693 45.42 0.53 26.85
C GLN A 693 46.03 0.53 25.45
N VAL A 694 45.26 0.07 24.46
CA VAL A 694 45.67 -0.04 23.06
C VAL A 694 44.94 1.01 22.23
N ASP A 695 45.66 2.02 21.76
CA ASP A 695 45.08 3.18 21.06
C ASP A 695 45.05 3.01 19.52
N ALA A 696 45.86 2.09 18.98
CA ALA A 696 45.73 1.66 17.59
C ALA A 696 46.33 0.28 17.33
N VAL A 697 45.75 -0.43 16.37
CA VAL A 697 46.21 -1.75 15.90
C VAL A 697 46.20 -1.80 14.39
N LEU A 698 47.29 -2.28 13.79
CA LEU A 698 47.43 -2.42 12.34
C LEU A 698 47.95 -3.82 11.99
N GLN A 699 47.35 -4.46 10.99
CA GLN A 699 47.90 -5.69 10.41
C GLN A 699 48.80 -5.34 9.22
N ALA A 700 50.10 -5.62 9.32
CA ALA A 700 51.06 -5.45 8.24
C ALA A 700 51.79 -6.76 7.96
N PHE A 701 51.78 -7.21 6.70
CA PHE A 701 52.47 -8.43 6.24
C PHE A 701 52.11 -9.70 7.05
N GLY A 702 50.84 -9.87 7.41
CA GLY A 702 50.36 -11.02 8.19
C GLY A 702 50.66 -10.96 9.71
N LYS A 703 51.32 -9.92 10.21
CA LYS A 703 51.57 -9.69 11.64
C LYS A 703 50.75 -8.51 12.17
N LYS A 704 50.29 -8.60 13.42
CA LYS A 704 49.53 -7.53 14.11
C LYS A 704 50.50 -6.65 14.89
N ASN A 705 50.52 -5.36 14.60
CA ASN A 705 51.34 -4.34 15.25
C ASN A 705 50.45 -3.44 16.11
N PHE A 706 50.92 -3.07 17.31
CA PHE A 706 50.15 -2.34 18.32
C PHE A 706 50.88 -1.05 18.71
N THR A 707 50.13 0.02 19.03
CA THR A 707 50.68 1.29 19.53
C THR A 707 49.93 1.77 20.78
N SER A 708 50.66 2.28 21.77
CA SER A 708 50.14 2.93 23.00
C SER A 708 50.62 4.37 23.09
N SER A 709 49.77 5.27 23.60
CA SER A 709 49.99 6.72 23.71
C SER A 709 50.96 7.14 24.81
N THR A 710 51.38 6.25 25.72
CA THR A 710 52.21 6.66 26.87
C THR A 710 53.72 6.66 26.59
N VAL A 711 54.18 5.93 25.58
CA VAL A 711 55.53 6.02 25.02
C VAL A 711 55.42 5.67 23.54
N GLY A 712 55.83 6.54 22.62
CA GLY A 712 55.77 6.30 21.17
C GLY A 712 56.67 5.14 20.70
N ALA A 713 56.33 3.91 21.07
CA ALA A 713 57.03 2.68 20.77
C ALA A 713 56.09 1.74 19.99
N LEU A 714 56.48 1.39 18.75
CA LEU A 714 55.85 0.31 18.00
C LEU A 714 56.25 -1.03 18.62
N GLY A 715 55.29 -1.76 19.17
CA GLY A 715 55.47 -3.16 19.55
C GLY A 715 55.14 -4.08 18.37
N VAL A 716 56.11 -4.90 17.94
CA VAL A 716 55.91 -5.93 16.89
C VAL A 716 55.93 -7.30 17.55
N LEU A 717 54.80 -8.01 17.55
CA LEU A 717 54.75 -9.42 17.92
C LEU A 717 54.50 -10.25 16.65
N GLY A 718 55.54 -10.96 16.22
CA GLY A 718 55.41 -12.02 15.24
C GLY A 718 55.09 -13.34 15.93
N TYR A 719 54.27 -14.16 15.27
CA TYR A 719 54.22 -15.60 15.56
C TYR A 719 55.66 -16.15 15.57
N HIS A 720 56.11 -16.64 16.73
CA HIS A 720 57.03 -17.76 16.71
C HIS A 720 56.19 -19.00 16.42
N SER A 721 56.64 -19.71 15.38
CA SER A 721 56.20 -21.02 14.87
C SER A 721 55.60 -21.97 15.90
#